data_AF-A0A938W327-F1
#
_entry.id   AF-A0A938W327-F1
#
_cell.length_a   1.000
_cell.length_b   1.000
_cell.length_c   1.000
_cell.angle_alpha   90.00
_cell.angle_beta   90.00
_cell.angle_gamma   90.00
#
_symmetry.space_group_name_H-M   'P 1'
#
loop_
_entity.id
_entity.type
_entity.pdbx_description
1 polymer ?
#
loop_
_entity_poly.entity_id
_entity_poly.type
_entity_poly.pdbx_seq_one_letter_code
_entity_poly.pdbx_strand_id
1 'polypeptide(L)'
;MRQVLVALLIACAAAGLAAVAHADPPPTCETTLFPSANERFGFGVTHKGNGISTYDVLPLNAGWYLNWGLNPNAPHPGGILGVHEIHVHRQGLSVNPADIARITEEDPGALWIIGNEPDVVVMDNVTPGQYATQYRQVYHLIKGYDPTAQVAAGGIAQPTPLRLGWLSAVWDAYLQQFGVPLPADVWNIHNFILQEKLYDWGCGLPPGFSGARGVRRQIDQHDDLALFQDQIWAMRQWMYEHGEQNKPLINSEYGILFPAEHGFDLARVSAFFINSANWMLTAADPVLGYPADEHRLVQRWLWYSLDDTSFDYRGDTVAALMDPITRQMRDMGHVFAGQTTPLRRPYVNLVIARVRMTTLDGSLLSLDATQQVTLSVTIQNRGNTAIAEPFRVTIQDEHGLSIHSETINGLPARYGGDARLQTPWQKPAGAGWRLEVLVDADDVVSESDECDNRWTTVPATDLHLVSLTLLNAQGQLIGATTANGPILVTAEVQNLGDLDLAGATLRLQDGAQVLYQAALPRLAPRARVIAPFFWASPAIGPHELQATVSLPAGVADPVEGNNRITRSFLVADGRAAFPIPGFPQANPCRNVVVNPGFESGTLAGWESSGKVALWESTPANTCADNTRWCVWMERSWNLNFHLHQTVTLSAWTPGAQLDSVYLTYQWGINTAAPGAEPRDTFTVTLRSTAGQLLRTIEVLDNRSPPPNWKVFGADISEFAGQTIQLHFDAHHAILNTSFWLDEIYVEVCEQRR
;
A
#
# COMPACT_ATOMS: atom_id res chain seq x y z
N MET A 1 -55.09 7.67 45.55
CA MET A 1 -54.40 8.95 45.34
C MET A 1 -53.87 8.96 43.90
N ARG A 2 -54.51 9.77 43.02
CA ARG A 2 -54.21 10.17 41.62
C ARG A 2 -53.80 9.05 40.61
N GLN A 3 -54.69 8.47 39.79
CA GLN A 3 -55.36 8.95 38.54
C GLN A 3 -54.36 9.36 37.42
N VAL A 4 -54.44 9.00 36.13
CA VAL A 4 -55.38 8.33 35.18
C VAL A 4 -54.60 8.11 33.86
N LEU A 5 -54.92 7.10 33.03
CA LEU A 5 -55.22 7.21 31.57
C LEU A 5 -55.35 5.79 30.96
N VAL A 6 -56.57 5.29 30.73
CA VAL A 6 -57.45 5.40 29.53
C VAL A 6 -57.19 4.27 28.51
N ALA A 7 -58.23 3.44 28.37
CA ALA A 7 -58.38 2.36 27.39
C ALA A 7 -59.06 2.87 26.11
N LEU A 8 -58.92 2.15 24.99
CA LEU A 8 -60.04 1.92 24.07
C LEU A 8 -59.83 0.65 23.21
N LEU A 9 -60.94 -0.06 22.99
CA LEU A 9 -61.14 -1.28 22.21
C LEU A 9 -60.87 -1.13 20.70
N ILE A 10 -60.69 -2.25 19.99
CA ILE A 10 -61.37 -2.56 18.71
C ILE A 10 -61.39 -4.09 18.45
N ALA A 11 -62.49 -4.53 17.84
CA ALA A 11 -62.94 -5.90 17.61
C ALA A 11 -62.42 -6.56 16.31
N CYS A 12 -62.59 -7.88 16.23
CA CYS A 12 -62.27 -8.76 15.11
C CYS A 12 -63.02 -8.45 13.80
N ALA A 13 -62.33 -8.63 12.67
CA ALA A 13 -62.91 -9.04 11.39
C ALA A 13 -61.91 -9.93 10.64
N ALA A 14 -62.38 -11.11 10.23
CA ALA A 14 -61.63 -12.05 9.39
C ALA A 14 -61.73 -11.65 7.91
N ALA A 15 -60.59 -11.65 7.21
CA ALA A 15 -60.51 -11.66 5.76
C ALA A 15 -59.34 -12.58 5.36
N GLY A 16 -59.61 -13.53 4.45
CA GLY A 16 -58.66 -14.53 4.01
C GLY A 16 -57.43 -13.91 3.34
N LEU A 17 -56.26 -14.33 3.78
CA LEU A 17 -55.00 -14.14 3.08
C LEU A 17 -54.59 -15.48 2.50
N ALA A 18 -54.44 -15.51 1.17
CA ALA A 18 -53.75 -16.58 0.48
C ALA A 18 -52.38 -16.76 1.12
N ALA A 19 -52.03 -17.99 1.48
CA ALA A 19 -50.68 -18.34 1.88
C ALA A 19 -49.76 -18.05 0.69
N VAL A 20 -49.08 -16.90 0.74
CA VAL A 20 -47.87 -16.69 -0.04
C VAL A 20 -46.89 -17.73 0.50
N ALA A 21 -46.52 -18.71 -0.34
CA ALA A 21 -45.39 -19.56 -0.06
C ALA A 21 -44.20 -18.62 0.16
N HIS A 22 -43.80 -18.45 1.43
CA HIS A 22 -42.52 -17.86 1.72
C HIS A 22 -41.51 -18.82 1.11
N ALA A 23 -40.82 -18.36 0.06
CA ALA A 23 -39.60 -18.99 -0.37
C ALA A 23 -38.75 -19.17 0.89
N ASP A 24 -38.26 -20.38 1.12
CA ASP A 24 -37.32 -20.63 2.19
C ASP A 24 -36.23 -19.55 2.14
N PRO A 25 -35.80 -18.98 3.29
CA PRO A 25 -34.68 -18.07 3.28
C PRO A 25 -33.52 -18.78 2.56
N PRO A 26 -32.77 -18.08 1.68
CA PRO A 26 -31.62 -18.69 1.04
C PRO A 26 -30.73 -19.31 2.12
N PRO A 27 -30.14 -20.50 1.87
CA PRO A 27 -29.24 -21.12 2.83
C PRO A 27 -28.26 -20.08 3.32
N THR A 28 -28.09 -19.99 4.64
CA THR A 28 -27.06 -19.15 5.23
C THR A 28 -25.74 -19.60 4.63
N CYS A 29 -25.13 -18.71 3.87
CA CYS A 29 -23.89 -18.95 3.15
C CYS A 29 -22.78 -19.28 4.17
N GLU A 30 -22.53 -20.58 4.39
CA GLU A 30 -21.47 -21.03 5.29
C GLU A 30 -20.16 -21.06 4.50
N THR A 31 -19.16 -20.30 4.96
CA THR A 31 -17.83 -20.27 4.35
C THR A 31 -16.77 -20.63 5.38
N THR A 32 -15.88 -21.55 5.01
CA THR A 32 -14.72 -21.90 5.85
C THR A 32 -13.43 -21.65 5.05
N LEU A 33 -12.71 -20.56 5.35
CA LEU A 33 -11.49 -20.16 4.61
C LEU A 33 -10.37 -21.22 4.62
N PHE A 34 -10.25 -22.01 5.70
CA PHE A 34 -9.24 -23.06 5.84
C PHE A 34 -9.87 -24.34 6.41
N PRO A 35 -10.63 -25.10 5.61
CA PRO A 35 -11.34 -26.32 6.06
C PRO A 35 -10.40 -27.40 6.59
N SER A 36 -9.14 -27.33 6.14
CA SER A 36 -8.06 -28.21 6.56
C SER A 36 -6.90 -27.37 7.07
N ALA A 37 -6.53 -27.52 8.36
CA ALA A 37 -5.58 -26.61 8.99
C ALA A 37 -4.13 -26.77 8.48
N ASN A 38 -3.79 -27.92 7.88
CA ASN A 38 -2.49 -28.10 7.22
C ASN A 38 -2.29 -27.15 6.03
N GLU A 39 -3.37 -26.63 5.43
CA GLU A 39 -3.34 -25.71 4.29
C GLU A 39 -2.67 -24.37 4.63
N ARG A 40 -2.55 -24.06 5.92
CA ARG A 40 -1.88 -22.87 6.44
C ARG A 40 -0.37 -22.97 6.37
N PHE A 41 0.17 -24.18 6.38
CA PHE A 41 1.60 -24.45 6.41
C PHE A 41 2.18 -24.49 5.01
N GLY A 42 3.28 -23.76 4.81
CA GLY A 42 4.08 -23.84 3.59
C GLY A 42 5.57 -24.00 3.87
N PHE A 43 6.34 -24.15 2.79
CA PHE A 43 7.81 -24.17 2.83
C PHE A 43 8.40 -23.44 1.63
N GLY A 44 9.61 -22.89 1.80
CA GLY A 44 10.34 -22.18 0.75
C GLY A 44 11.26 -23.11 -0.04
N VAL A 45 11.29 -23.03 -1.36
CA VAL A 45 12.12 -23.87 -2.26
C VAL A 45 13.23 -23.02 -2.85
N THR A 46 14.45 -23.15 -2.32
CA THR A 46 15.53 -22.18 -2.54
C THR A 46 16.46 -22.59 -3.68
N HIS A 47 16.65 -23.89 -3.89
CA HIS A 47 17.67 -24.37 -4.80
C HIS A 47 17.21 -24.23 -6.26
N LYS A 48 17.51 -23.09 -6.91
CA LYS A 48 17.06 -22.73 -8.28
C LYS A 48 17.32 -23.79 -9.38
N GLY A 49 18.27 -24.70 -9.17
CA GLY A 49 18.51 -25.84 -10.07
C GLY A 49 17.61 -27.06 -9.88
N ASN A 50 16.82 -27.10 -8.81
CA ASN A 50 15.97 -28.22 -8.39
C ASN A 50 14.57 -27.68 -8.06
N GLY A 51 13.61 -27.86 -8.97
CA GLY A 51 12.22 -27.54 -8.66
C GLY A 51 11.65 -28.46 -7.59
N ILE A 52 10.54 -28.05 -6.97
CA ILE A 52 9.79 -28.85 -5.97
C ILE A 52 9.51 -30.28 -6.46
N SER A 53 9.28 -30.48 -7.76
CA SER A 53 9.02 -31.79 -8.38
C SER A 53 10.18 -32.78 -8.31
N THR A 54 11.37 -32.34 -7.88
CA THR A 54 12.54 -33.23 -7.69
C THR A 54 12.55 -33.91 -6.32
N TYR A 55 11.65 -33.51 -5.42
CA TYR A 55 11.53 -34.02 -4.06
C TYR A 55 10.20 -34.76 -3.86
N ASP A 56 10.20 -35.80 -3.02
CA ASP A 56 8.95 -36.40 -2.53
C ASP A 56 8.39 -35.55 -1.38
N VAL A 57 7.59 -34.55 -1.74
CA VAL A 57 6.98 -33.60 -0.79
C VAL A 57 5.60 -34.04 -0.29
N LEU A 58 5.03 -35.12 -0.83
CA LEU A 58 3.70 -35.59 -0.43
C LEU A 58 3.57 -35.86 1.08
N PRO A 59 4.58 -36.47 1.76
CA PRO A 59 4.48 -36.72 3.19
C PRO A 59 4.47 -35.45 4.04
N LEU A 60 4.93 -34.30 3.51
CA LEU A 60 4.95 -33.03 4.24
C LEU A 60 3.54 -32.46 4.46
N ASN A 61 2.54 -32.88 3.67
CA ASN A 61 1.15 -32.40 3.79
C ASN A 61 1.03 -30.86 3.89
N ALA A 62 1.90 -30.11 3.21
CA ALA A 62 1.83 -28.64 3.18
C ALA A 62 0.69 -28.17 2.26
N GLY A 63 0.18 -26.96 2.50
CA GLY A 63 -0.82 -26.33 1.64
C GLY A 63 -0.22 -25.56 0.47
N TRP A 64 0.95 -24.98 0.66
CA TRP A 64 1.53 -24.05 -0.31
C TRP A 64 3.06 -24.02 -0.27
N TYR A 65 3.67 -23.50 -1.33
CA TYR A 65 5.11 -23.26 -1.39
C TYR A 65 5.42 -21.92 -2.08
N LEU A 66 6.61 -21.41 -1.80
CA LEU A 66 7.19 -20.24 -2.45
C LEU A 66 8.60 -20.59 -2.93
N ASN A 67 9.05 -19.98 -4.02
CA ASN A 67 10.42 -20.13 -4.53
C ASN A 67 11.02 -18.80 -5.02
N TRP A 68 10.45 -17.67 -4.59
CA TRP A 68 10.91 -16.31 -4.91
C TRP A 68 11.00 -16.03 -6.41
N GLY A 69 10.01 -16.53 -7.16
CA GLY A 69 10.00 -16.39 -8.60
C GLY A 69 8.61 -16.30 -9.18
N LEU A 70 8.57 -15.77 -10.39
CA LEU A 70 7.45 -15.99 -11.30
C LEU A 70 7.42 -17.46 -11.66
N ASN A 71 6.27 -18.12 -11.43
CA ASN A 71 6.10 -19.57 -11.62
C ASN A 71 5.16 -19.89 -12.77
N PRO A 72 5.60 -19.71 -14.02
CA PRO A 72 4.84 -20.21 -15.15
C PRO A 72 4.78 -21.73 -15.16
N ASN A 73 3.60 -22.30 -15.39
CA ASN A 73 3.36 -23.74 -15.28
C ASN A 73 3.84 -24.29 -13.93
N ALA A 74 3.44 -23.64 -12.84
CA ALA A 74 3.83 -24.03 -11.49
C ALA A 74 3.53 -25.53 -11.25
N PRO A 75 4.49 -26.31 -10.71
CA PRO A 75 4.23 -27.67 -10.30
C PRO A 75 3.39 -27.75 -9.02
N HIS A 76 2.36 -28.59 -9.01
CA HIS A 76 1.46 -28.79 -7.88
C HIS A 76 1.45 -30.24 -7.34
N PRO A 77 2.61 -30.79 -6.90
CA PRO A 77 2.67 -32.16 -6.40
C PRO A 77 1.73 -32.33 -5.21
N GLY A 78 0.78 -33.26 -5.30
CA GLY A 78 -0.23 -33.47 -4.25
C GLY A 78 -1.23 -32.32 -4.09
N GLY A 79 -1.33 -31.42 -5.07
CA GLY A 79 -2.21 -30.25 -5.03
C GLY A 79 -1.68 -29.09 -4.20
N ILE A 80 -0.37 -29.02 -3.92
CA ILE A 80 0.23 -27.88 -3.20
C ILE A 80 0.12 -26.61 -4.05
N LEU A 81 -0.36 -25.51 -3.48
CA LEU A 81 -0.45 -24.20 -4.14
C LEU A 81 0.94 -23.58 -4.34
N GLY A 82 1.25 -23.12 -5.55
CA GLY A 82 2.47 -22.37 -5.83
C GLY A 82 2.21 -20.87 -5.81
N VAL A 83 2.94 -20.12 -4.99
CA VAL A 83 2.82 -18.65 -4.94
C VAL A 83 3.71 -18.02 -6.01
N HIS A 84 3.22 -16.94 -6.64
CA HIS A 84 3.99 -16.16 -7.60
C HIS A 84 4.61 -14.95 -6.93
N GLU A 85 5.88 -14.67 -7.22
CA GLU A 85 6.54 -13.49 -6.66
C GLU A 85 7.26 -12.68 -7.74
N ILE A 86 7.11 -11.36 -7.66
CA ILE A 86 7.72 -10.40 -8.57
C ILE A 86 8.63 -9.49 -7.77
N HIS A 87 9.94 -9.57 -8.04
CA HIS A 87 10.92 -8.69 -7.42
C HIS A 87 10.80 -7.24 -7.90
N VAL A 88 11.17 -6.32 -7.01
CA VAL A 88 11.34 -4.89 -7.28
C VAL A 88 12.80 -4.51 -7.12
N HIS A 89 13.25 -3.47 -7.83
CA HIS A 89 14.67 -3.11 -7.86
C HIS A 89 14.90 -1.60 -7.88
N ARG A 90 16.05 -1.15 -7.38
CA ARG A 90 16.44 0.28 -7.42
C ARG A 90 16.48 0.87 -8.83
N GLN A 91 16.85 0.05 -9.80
CA GLN A 91 17.00 0.43 -11.20
C GLN A 91 15.65 0.46 -11.95
N GLY A 92 14.57 0.01 -11.30
CA GLY A 92 13.23 -0.11 -11.87
C GLY A 92 12.81 -1.56 -12.08
N LEU A 93 11.54 -1.74 -12.42
CA LEU A 93 10.93 -3.06 -12.63
C LEU A 93 11.53 -3.78 -13.84
N SER A 94 11.80 -5.07 -13.66
CA SER A 94 12.13 -5.99 -14.75
C SER A 94 11.05 -7.06 -14.84
N VAL A 95 9.88 -6.68 -15.37
CA VAL A 95 8.75 -7.59 -15.52
C VAL A 95 8.23 -7.60 -16.94
N ASN A 96 7.95 -8.79 -17.48
CA ASN A 96 7.36 -8.97 -18.79
C ASN A 96 5.84 -9.13 -18.64
N PRO A 97 5.02 -8.19 -19.15
CA PRO A 97 3.56 -8.31 -19.06
C PRO A 97 2.98 -9.59 -19.65
N ALA A 98 3.63 -10.17 -20.67
CA ALA A 98 3.17 -11.41 -21.28
C ALA A 98 3.27 -12.62 -20.32
N ASP A 99 4.24 -12.62 -19.41
CA ASP A 99 4.37 -13.69 -18.41
C ASP A 99 3.28 -13.56 -17.34
N ILE A 100 2.95 -12.35 -16.90
CA ILE A 100 1.81 -12.12 -15.98
C ILE A 100 0.50 -12.54 -16.65
N ALA A 101 0.27 -12.12 -17.90
CA ALA A 101 -0.92 -12.48 -18.67
C ALA A 101 -1.08 -14.00 -18.78
N ARG A 102 0.03 -14.71 -19.00
CA ARG A 102 0.01 -16.16 -19.13
C ARG A 102 -0.22 -16.85 -17.78
N ILE A 103 0.43 -16.42 -16.71
CA ILE A 103 0.22 -17.03 -15.38
C ILE A 103 -1.21 -16.79 -14.89
N THR A 104 -1.75 -15.58 -15.05
CA THR A 104 -3.17 -15.28 -14.75
C THR A 104 -4.16 -16.03 -15.66
N GLU A 105 -3.70 -16.59 -16.78
CA GLU A 105 -4.46 -17.56 -17.57
C GLU A 105 -4.42 -18.97 -16.97
N GLU A 106 -3.23 -19.40 -16.56
CA GLU A 106 -2.92 -20.74 -16.06
C GLU A 106 -3.46 -20.96 -14.63
N ASP A 107 -3.44 -19.94 -13.76
CA ASP A 107 -3.86 -19.99 -12.36
C ASP A 107 -4.73 -18.78 -11.98
N PRO A 108 -6.02 -18.73 -12.40
CA PRO A 108 -6.94 -17.66 -12.04
C PRO A 108 -7.19 -17.63 -10.52
N GLY A 109 -7.16 -16.44 -9.94
CA GLY A 109 -7.31 -16.19 -8.51
C GLY A 109 -6.05 -16.49 -7.69
N ALA A 110 -4.90 -16.71 -8.33
CA ALA A 110 -3.65 -17.03 -7.66
C ALA A 110 -3.21 -15.96 -6.66
N LEU A 111 -2.36 -16.36 -5.71
CA LEU A 111 -1.68 -15.47 -4.77
C LEU A 111 -0.37 -14.96 -5.38
N TRP A 112 -0.22 -13.63 -5.39
CA TRP A 112 0.93 -12.90 -5.88
C TRP A 112 1.56 -12.08 -4.76
N ILE A 113 2.88 -12.12 -4.63
CA ILE A 113 3.66 -11.26 -3.73
C ILE A 113 4.49 -10.30 -4.60
N ILE A 114 4.42 -9.00 -4.30
CA ILE A 114 5.19 -7.98 -5.02
C ILE A 114 6.34 -7.49 -4.15
N GLY A 115 7.51 -8.06 -4.36
CA GLY A 115 8.79 -7.74 -3.72
C GLY A 115 9.18 -8.74 -2.63
N ASN A 116 10.49 -8.92 -2.46
CA ASN A 116 11.10 -9.72 -1.40
C ASN A 116 12.00 -8.87 -0.51
N GLU A 117 11.61 -8.63 0.75
CA GLU A 117 12.35 -7.75 1.66
C GLU A 117 12.81 -6.45 0.96
N PRO A 118 11.89 -5.66 0.38
CA PRO A 118 12.23 -4.38 -0.25
C PRO A 118 12.94 -3.43 0.72
N ASP A 119 12.71 -3.62 2.02
CA ASP A 119 13.33 -2.93 3.13
C ASP A 119 14.75 -3.43 3.47
N VAL A 120 15.32 -4.43 2.78
CA VAL A 120 16.68 -4.94 3.07
C VAL A 120 17.66 -4.62 1.96
N VAL A 121 18.81 -4.05 2.33
CA VAL A 121 19.81 -3.51 1.38
C VAL A 121 20.48 -4.56 0.49
N VAL A 122 20.49 -5.83 0.90
CA VAL A 122 21.05 -6.95 0.13
C VAL A 122 19.99 -7.76 -0.62
N MET A 123 18.70 -7.41 -0.47
CA MET A 123 17.57 -8.05 -1.13
C MET A 123 17.05 -7.13 -2.24
N ASP A 124 15.74 -6.87 -2.33
CA ASP A 124 15.16 -6.00 -3.36
C ASP A 124 15.60 -4.53 -3.22
N ASN A 125 15.91 -4.08 -1.99
CA ASN A 125 16.66 -2.85 -1.69
C ASN A 125 16.06 -1.57 -2.33
N VAL A 126 14.78 -1.30 -2.14
CA VAL A 126 14.14 -0.09 -2.69
C VAL A 126 13.78 0.89 -1.59
N THR A 127 13.78 2.18 -1.87
CA THR A 127 13.23 3.18 -0.93
C THR A 127 11.70 3.10 -0.90
N PRO A 128 11.03 3.64 0.13
CA PRO A 128 9.57 3.60 0.21
C PRO A 128 8.87 4.17 -1.04
N GLY A 129 9.36 5.30 -1.55
CA GLY A 129 8.81 5.94 -2.75
C GLY A 129 9.01 5.11 -4.03
N GLN A 130 10.16 4.44 -4.17
CA GLN A 130 10.43 3.53 -5.28
C GLN A 130 9.53 2.31 -5.22
N TYR A 131 9.35 1.73 -4.03
CA TYR A 131 8.47 0.59 -3.81
C TYR A 131 7.02 0.93 -4.16
N ALA A 132 6.48 2.06 -3.66
CA ALA A 132 5.11 2.49 -3.96
C ALA A 132 4.85 2.61 -5.48
N THR A 133 5.78 3.21 -6.23
CA THR A 133 5.67 3.31 -7.70
C THR A 133 5.66 1.95 -8.37
N GLN A 134 6.60 1.06 -8.02
CA GLN A 134 6.74 -0.25 -8.65
C GLN A 134 5.58 -1.18 -8.27
N TYR A 135 5.20 -1.20 -6.99
CA TYR A 135 4.05 -1.93 -6.48
C TYR A 135 2.79 -1.59 -7.27
N ARG A 136 2.49 -0.29 -7.46
CA ARG A 136 1.31 0.15 -8.21
C ARG A 136 1.29 -0.41 -9.64
N GLN A 137 2.42 -0.37 -10.33
CA GLN A 137 2.50 -0.83 -11.72
C GLN A 137 2.20 -2.32 -11.82
N VAL A 138 2.79 -3.13 -10.95
CA VAL A 138 2.59 -4.59 -10.96
C VAL A 138 1.20 -4.96 -10.47
N TYR A 139 0.71 -4.34 -9.39
CA TYR A 139 -0.63 -4.58 -8.83
C TYR A 139 -1.72 -4.42 -9.90
N HIS A 140 -1.76 -3.27 -10.59
CA HIS A 140 -2.79 -3.03 -11.61
C HIS A 140 -2.59 -3.86 -12.87
N LEU A 141 -1.35 -4.26 -13.19
CA LEU A 141 -1.11 -5.17 -14.30
C LEU A 141 -1.69 -6.56 -14.03
N ILE A 142 -1.48 -7.11 -12.83
CA ILE A 142 -2.06 -8.38 -12.41
C ILE A 142 -3.58 -8.27 -12.40
N LYS A 143 -4.15 -7.30 -11.67
CA LYS A 143 -5.59 -7.09 -11.57
C LYS A 143 -6.26 -6.85 -12.92
N GLY A 144 -5.55 -6.22 -13.86
CA GLY A 144 -6.03 -5.99 -15.22
C GLY A 144 -6.08 -7.25 -16.09
N TYR A 145 -5.37 -8.33 -15.75
CA TYR A 145 -5.51 -9.63 -16.42
C TYR A 145 -6.43 -10.60 -15.67
N ASP A 146 -6.42 -10.50 -14.35
CA ASP A 146 -7.26 -11.29 -13.46
C ASP A 146 -7.66 -10.46 -12.22
N PRO A 147 -8.87 -9.89 -12.22
CA PRO A 147 -9.40 -9.15 -11.08
C PRO A 147 -9.54 -9.99 -9.81
N THR A 148 -9.62 -11.32 -9.94
CA THR A 148 -9.79 -12.26 -8.82
C THR A 148 -8.47 -12.66 -8.16
N ALA A 149 -7.33 -12.36 -8.78
CA ALA A 149 -6.00 -12.62 -8.22
C ALA A 149 -5.84 -11.94 -6.86
N GLN A 150 -5.24 -12.62 -5.89
CA GLN A 150 -4.91 -12.04 -4.59
C GLN A 150 -3.50 -11.44 -4.65
N VAL A 151 -3.37 -10.15 -4.39
CA VAL A 151 -2.09 -9.43 -4.45
C VAL A 151 -1.67 -8.96 -3.06
N ALA A 152 -0.49 -9.40 -2.65
CA ALA A 152 0.15 -9.01 -1.41
C ALA A 152 1.31 -8.03 -1.63
N ALA A 153 1.49 -7.12 -0.67
CA ALA A 153 2.75 -6.41 -0.52
C ALA A 153 3.90 -7.39 -0.28
N GLY A 154 5.13 -6.97 -0.57
CA GLY A 154 6.33 -7.74 -0.31
C GLY A 154 6.56 -7.86 1.18
N GLY A 155 7.06 -9.02 1.61
CA GLY A 155 7.36 -9.25 3.02
C GLY A 155 8.44 -8.28 3.48
N ILE A 156 8.13 -7.43 4.46
CA ILE A 156 9.21 -6.75 5.22
C ILE A 156 9.96 -7.81 6.03
N ALA A 157 11.26 -7.62 6.25
CA ALA A 157 12.11 -8.65 6.88
C ALA A 157 11.63 -9.09 8.28
N GLN A 158 11.02 -8.17 9.03
CA GLN A 158 10.49 -8.39 10.37
C GLN A 158 9.67 -7.18 10.84
N PRO A 159 8.49 -7.33 11.47
CA PRO A 159 7.68 -6.24 12.04
C PRO A 159 8.25 -5.54 13.29
N THR A 160 9.48 -5.04 13.22
CA THR A 160 10.03 -4.17 14.27
C THR A 160 9.52 -2.72 14.10
N PRO A 161 9.68 -1.85 15.11
CA PRO A 161 9.33 -0.43 14.96
C PRO A 161 10.01 0.25 13.76
N LEU A 162 11.26 -0.10 13.44
CA LEU A 162 11.97 0.48 12.30
C LEU A 162 11.40 0.03 10.95
N ARG A 163 11.07 -1.25 10.80
CA ARG A 163 10.52 -1.78 9.54
C ARG A 163 9.07 -1.40 9.33
N LEU A 164 8.26 -1.37 10.41
CA LEU A 164 6.91 -0.81 10.35
C LEU A 164 6.94 0.69 10.01
N GLY A 165 7.95 1.43 10.48
CA GLY A 165 8.19 2.81 10.05
C GLY A 165 8.51 2.93 8.55
N TRP A 166 9.28 1.99 7.99
CA TRP A 166 9.52 1.92 6.54
C TRP A 166 8.23 1.58 5.77
N LEU A 167 7.41 0.66 6.29
CA LEU A 167 6.13 0.28 5.68
C LEU A 167 5.10 1.41 5.73
N SER A 168 5.02 2.16 6.84
CA SER A 168 4.23 3.40 6.92
C SER A 168 4.72 4.45 5.92
N ALA A 169 6.05 4.59 5.75
CA ALA A 169 6.58 5.50 4.73
C ALA A 169 6.23 5.05 3.29
N VAL A 170 6.06 3.73 3.04
CA VAL A 170 5.54 3.23 1.76
C VAL A 170 4.08 3.63 1.58
N TRP A 171 3.26 3.41 2.61
CA TRP A 171 1.85 3.75 2.61
C TRP A 171 1.65 5.25 2.33
N ASP A 172 2.37 6.11 3.04
CA ASP A 172 2.35 7.56 2.86
C ASP A 172 2.84 7.98 1.48
N ALA A 173 3.93 7.37 1.00
CA ALA A 173 4.44 7.63 -0.34
C ALA A 173 3.43 7.22 -1.41
N TYR A 174 2.74 6.10 -1.26
CA TYR A 174 1.69 5.66 -2.17
C TYR A 174 0.52 6.65 -2.16
N LEU A 175 0.04 7.04 -0.97
CA LEU A 175 -1.04 8.02 -0.81
C LEU A 175 -0.67 9.38 -1.43
N GLN A 176 0.54 9.87 -1.19
CA GLN A 176 1.04 11.11 -1.77
C GLN A 176 1.17 11.01 -3.29
N GLN A 177 1.67 9.88 -3.80
CA GLN A 177 1.92 9.66 -5.23
C GLN A 177 0.65 9.34 -6.02
N PHE A 178 -0.40 8.80 -5.42
CA PHE A 178 -1.57 8.30 -6.17
C PHE A 178 -2.91 8.78 -5.63
N GLY A 179 -2.94 9.46 -4.48
CA GLY A 179 -4.15 10.06 -3.92
C GLY A 179 -5.13 9.04 -3.31
N VAL A 180 -4.71 7.79 -3.19
CA VAL A 180 -5.46 6.68 -2.57
C VAL A 180 -4.52 5.85 -1.70
N PRO A 181 -5.01 5.16 -0.66
CA PRO A 181 -4.21 4.20 0.10
C PRO A 181 -3.62 3.09 -0.79
N LEU A 182 -2.52 2.46 -0.34
CA LEU A 182 -1.94 1.31 -1.03
C LEU A 182 -2.96 0.15 -1.05
N PRO A 183 -3.43 -0.30 -2.21
CA PRO A 183 -4.38 -1.40 -2.28
C PRO A 183 -3.65 -2.73 -2.11
N ALA A 184 -4.19 -3.63 -1.29
CA ALA A 184 -3.71 -5.00 -1.13
C ALA A 184 -4.90 -5.91 -0.86
N ASP A 185 -4.87 -7.17 -1.32
CA ASP A 185 -5.87 -8.19 -0.94
C ASP A 185 -5.42 -8.98 0.28
N VAL A 186 -4.09 -9.09 0.46
CA VAL A 186 -3.43 -9.84 1.52
C VAL A 186 -2.22 -9.01 2.01
N TRP A 187 -1.96 -9.00 3.31
CA TRP A 187 -0.71 -8.46 3.85
C TRP A 187 0.31 -9.57 4.07
N ASN A 188 1.57 -9.30 3.79
CA ASN A 188 2.66 -10.26 3.95
C ASN A 188 3.79 -9.67 4.78
N ILE A 189 4.43 -10.53 5.57
CA ILE A 189 5.63 -10.23 6.35
C ILE A 189 6.59 -11.43 6.27
N HIS A 190 7.85 -11.18 6.54
CA HIS A 190 8.72 -12.19 7.13
C HIS A 190 8.77 -11.97 8.63
N ASN A 191 9.08 -13.00 9.39
CA ASN A 191 9.10 -12.93 10.84
C ASN A 191 10.32 -13.63 11.44
N PHE A 192 11.50 -13.36 10.86
CA PHE A 192 12.77 -13.75 11.47
C PHE A 192 13.08 -12.87 12.69
N ILE A 193 13.90 -13.38 13.61
CA ILE A 193 14.44 -12.57 14.71
C ILE A 193 15.86 -12.14 14.36
N LEU A 194 16.00 -10.98 13.72
CA LEU A 194 17.26 -10.43 13.22
C LEU A 194 17.61 -9.11 13.89
N GLN A 195 18.92 -8.81 13.98
CA GLN A 195 19.35 -7.48 14.39
C GLN A 195 19.32 -6.48 13.21
N GLU A 196 19.10 -5.22 13.56
CA GLU A 196 19.08 -4.08 12.63
C GLU A 196 20.29 -3.18 12.89
N LYS A 197 21.45 -3.69 12.50
CA LYS A 197 22.74 -3.04 12.69
C LYS A 197 23.49 -2.99 11.36
N LEU A 198 23.98 -1.81 11.00
CA LEU A 198 24.81 -1.64 9.81
C LEU A 198 26.13 -2.41 9.96
N TYR A 199 26.54 -3.05 8.87
CA TYR A 199 27.83 -3.74 8.73
C TYR A 199 28.04 -4.88 9.75
N ASP A 200 26.97 -5.58 10.10
CA ASP A 200 26.97 -6.74 11.00
C ASP A 200 25.95 -7.78 10.49
N TRP A 201 25.82 -8.93 11.16
CA TRP A 201 24.81 -9.95 10.79
C TRP A 201 23.38 -9.42 10.95
N GLY A 202 22.39 -10.05 10.30
CA GLY A 202 20.98 -9.62 10.36
C GLY A 202 20.54 -8.80 9.15
N CYS A 203 19.46 -8.04 9.30
CA CYS A 203 18.78 -7.36 8.17
C CYS A 203 19.23 -5.90 7.96
N GLY A 204 20.11 -5.37 8.82
CA GLY A 204 20.65 -4.01 8.67
C GLY A 204 19.61 -2.91 8.88
N LEU A 205 19.83 -1.73 8.26
CA LEU A 205 18.86 -0.63 8.25
C LEU A 205 18.15 -0.56 6.89
N PRO A 206 16.87 -0.14 6.85
CA PRO A 206 16.16 -0.01 5.59
C PRO A 206 16.72 1.03 4.63
N PRO A 207 16.59 0.81 3.30
CA PRO A 207 16.84 1.85 2.30
C PRO A 207 15.99 3.09 2.58
N GLY A 208 16.64 4.27 2.59
CA GLY A 208 16.01 5.56 2.90
C GLY A 208 16.08 5.98 4.38
N PHE A 209 16.55 5.13 5.30
CA PHE A 209 16.59 5.39 6.74
C PHE A 209 18.03 5.54 7.29
N SER A 210 18.81 6.46 6.70
CA SER A 210 20.18 6.73 7.16
C SER A 210 20.21 7.36 8.55
N GLY A 211 21.00 6.80 9.48
CA GLY A 211 21.14 7.32 10.85
C GLY A 211 20.07 6.85 11.83
N ALA A 212 19.04 6.15 11.36
CA ALA A 212 18.05 5.50 12.21
C ALA A 212 18.69 4.42 13.10
N ARG A 213 18.12 4.22 14.30
CA ARG A 213 18.56 3.18 15.23
C ARG A 213 17.56 2.03 15.19
N GLY A 214 18.00 0.88 14.68
CA GLY A 214 17.20 -0.35 14.70
C GLY A 214 17.41 -1.20 15.95
N VAL A 215 16.56 -2.20 16.11
CA VAL A 215 16.61 -3.14 17.24
C VAL A 215 17.92 -3.94 17.22
N ARG A 216 18.51 -4.16 18.39
CA ARG A 216 19.71 -4.99 18.55
C ARG A 216 19.31 -6.35 19.09
N ARG A 217 19.85 -7.41 18.49
CA ARG A 217 19.62 -8.80 18.88
C ARG A 217 20.94 -9.53 19.00
N GLN A 218 20.94 -10.57 19.81
CA GLN A 218 22.00 -11.57 19.85
C GLN A 218 21.57 -12.80 19.03
N ILE A 219 22.54 -13.58 18.55
CA ILE A 219 22.27 -14.76 17.71
C ILE A 219 21.43 -15.78 18.46
N ASP A 220 21.66 -15.95 19.77
CA ASP A 220 20.92 -16.88 20.62
C ASP A 220 19.43 -16.50 20.80
N GLN A 221 19.00 -15.32 20.37
CA GLN A 221 17.60 -14.91 20.40
C GLN A 221 16.86 -15.27 19.10
N HIS A 222 17.51 -15.92 18.14
CA HIS A 222 16.93 -16.14 16.80
C HIS A 222 15.66 -17.02 16.82
N ASP A 223 15.46 -17.82 17.86
CA ASP A 223 14.29 -18.66 18.12
C ASP A 223 13.44 -18.18 19.31
N ASP A 224 13.58 -16.91 19.73
CA ASP A 224 12.81 -16.35 20.83
C ASP A 224 11.33 -16.19 20.42
N LEU A 225 10.50 -17.08 20.97
CA LEU A 225 9.08 -17.13 20.66
C LEU A 225 8.32 -15.87 21.08
N ALA A 226 8.71 -15.19 22.18
CA ALA A 226 8.02 -13.98 22.60
C ALA A 226 8.28 -12.85 21.60
N LEU A 227 9.51 -12.71 21.12
CA LEU A 227 9.85 -11.73 20.08
C LEU A 227 9.15 -12.02 18.75
N PHE A 228 8.98 -13.31 18.42
CA PHE A 228 8.22 -13.74 17.24
C PHE A 228 6.74 -13.32 17.34
N GLN A 229 6.13 -13.53 18.51
CA GLN A 229 4.74 -13.16 18.77
C GLN A 229 4.54 -11.65 18.77
N ASP A 230 5.41 -10.89 19.44
CA ASP A 230 5.34 -9.43 19.53
C ASP A 230 5.35 -8.76 18.16
N GLN A 231 6.13 -9.28 17.21
CA GLN A 231 6.17 -8.78 15.84
C GLN A 231 4.83 -8.99 15.10
N ILE A 232 4.20 -10.16 15.25
CA ILE A 232 2.89 -10.44 14.64
C ILE A 232 1.81 -9.53 15.25
N TRP A 233 1.85 -9.31 16.56
CA TRP A 233 0.97 -8.33 17.22
C TRP A 233 1.18 -6.92 16.70
N ALA A 234 2.43 -6.49 16.54
CA ALA A 234 2.77 -5.18 16.01
C ALA A 234 2.29 -4.99 14.56
N MET A 235 2.45 -6.02 13.71
CA MET A 235 1.92 -6.00 12.34
C MET A 235 0.38 -5.90 12.33
N ARG A 236 -0.30 -6.66 13.18
CA ARG A 236 -1.78 -6.61 13.27
C ARG A 236 -2.29 -5.28 13.82
N GLN A 237 -1.59 -4.68 14.77
CA GLN A 237 -1.85 -3.33 15.24
C GLN A 237 -1.69 -2.32 14.08
N TRP A 238 -0.60 -2.42 13.32
CA TRP A 238 -0.38 -1.58 12.15
C TRP A 238 -1.51 -1.73 11.12
N MET A 239 -1.93 -2.97 10.80
CA MET A 239 -3.06 -3.20 9.89
C MET A 239 -4.35 -2.57 10.42
N TYR A 240 -4.65 -2.70 11.70
CA TYR A 240 -5.83 -2.10 12.32
C TYR A 240 -5.82 -0.56 12.21
N GLU A 241 -4.68 0.08 12.49
CA GLU A 241 -4.52 1.54 12.40
C GLU A 241 -4.69 2.09 10.98
N HIS A 242 -4.42 1.27 9.96
CA HIS A 242 -4.57 1.62 8.55
C HIS A 242 -5.91 1.16 7.94
N GLY A 243 -6.83 0.59 8.75
CA GLY A 243 -8.14 0.11 8.28
C GLY A 243 -8.09 -1.23 7.52
N GLU A 244 -6.99 -1.96 7.64
CA GLU A 244 -6.65 -3.17 6.88
C GLU A 244 -6.95 -4.47 7.66
N GLN A 245 -7.64 -4.37 8.81
CA GLN A 245 -7.93 -5.51 9.71
C GLN A 245 -8.79 -6.61 9.06
N ASN A 246 -9.65 -6.25 8.11
CA ASN A 246 -10.49 -7.20 7.37
C ASN A 246 -9.75 -7.91 6.23
N LYS A 247 -8.43 -8.05 6.31
CA LYS A 247 -7.62 -8.74 5.31
C LYS A 247 -6.74 -9.84 5.94
N PRO A 248 -6.45 -10.92 5.19
CA PRO A 248 -5.51 -11.94 5.62
C PRO A 248 -4.11 -11.37 5.88
N LEU A 249 -3.43 -11.88 6.91
CA LEU A 249 -1.99 -11.72 7.10
C LEU A 249 -1.32 -13.06 6.83
N ILE A 250 -0.35 -13.10 5.92
CA ILE A 250 0.53 -14.24 5.71
C ILE A 250 1.94 -13.93 6.21
N ASN A 251 2.64 -14.97 6.66
CA ASN A 251 4.05 -14.91 6.98
C ASN A 251 4.83 -15.74 5.95
N SER A 252 5.31 -15.12 4.88
CA SER A 252 5.94 -15.86 3.78
C SER A 252 7.33 -16.39 4.10
N GLU A 253 7.96 -15.97 5.20
CA GLU A 253 9.22 -16.56 5.67
C GLU A 253 9.44 -16.40 7.18
N TYR A 254 9.68 -17.53 7.85
CA TYR A 254 10.33 -17.56 9.16
C TYR A 254 11.06 -18.89 9.34
N GLY A 255 11.99 -18.95 10.29
CA GLY A 255 12.74 -20.17 10.56
C GLY A 255 14.04 -19.86 11.29
N ILE A 256 14.98 -20.81 11.22
CA ILE A 256 16.29 -20.71 11.86
C ILE A 256 17.39 -20.73 10.81
N LEU A 257 18.07 -19.61 10.65
CA LEU A 257 19.10 -19.38 9.63
C LEU A 257 20.51 -19.82 10.06
N PHE A 258 20.69 -20.18 11.33
CA PHE A 258 21.99 -20.49 11.90
C PHE A 258 22.16 -22.00 12.13
N PRO A 259 23.38 -22.55 11.94
CA PRO A 259 23.66 -23.97 12.13
C PRO A 259 23.77 -24.38 13.62
N ALA A 260 23.90 -25.69 13.84
CA ALA A 260 24.05 -26.27 15.18
C ALA A 260 25.28 -25.78 15.95
N GLU A 261 26.37 -25.39 15.25
CA GLU A 261 27.57 -24.79 15.86
C GLU A 261 27.30 -23.44 16.54
N HIS A 262 26.23 -22.75 16.15
CA HIS A 262 25.72 -21.55 16.81
C HIS A 262 24.69 -21.84 17.92
N GLY A 263 24.49 -23.12 18.28
CA GLY A 263 23.59 -23.55 19.35
C GLY A 263 22.17 -23.87 18.89
N PHE A 264 21.95 -24.05 17.59
CA PHE A 264 20.65 -24.42 16.99
C PHE A 264 20.64 -25.89 16.56
N ASP A 265 20.66 -26.79 17.54
CA ASP A 265 20.51 -28.22 17.28
C ASP A 265 19.06 -28.59 16.88
N LEU A 266 18.86 -29.81 16.42
CA LEU A 266 17.55 -30.29 15.98
C LEU A 266 16.48 -30.13 17.07
N ALA A 267 16.80 -30.38 18.34
CA ALA A 267 15.82 -30.32 19.42
C ALA A 267 15.31 -28.88 19.62
N ARG A 268 16.23 -27.90 19.61
CA ARG A 268 15.90 -26.48 19.74
C ARG A 268 15.10 -25.96 18.53
N VAL A 269 15.56 -26.26 17.32
CA VAL A 269 14.86 -25.84 16.08
C VAL A 269 13.48 -26.48 15.98
N SER A 270 13.35 -27.76 16.31
CA SER A 270 12.05 -28.46 16.35
C SER A 270 11.11 -27.83 17.37
N ALA A 271 11.61 -27.50 18.56
CA ALA A 271 10.80 -26.86 19.59
C ALA A 271 10.27 -25.49 19.13
N PHE A 272 11.11 -24.67 18.49
CA PHE A 272 10.68 -23.39 17.94
C PHE A 272 9.62 -23.55 16.85
N PHE A 273 9.83 -24.44 15.87
CA PHE A 273 8.86 -24.73 14.83
C PHE A 273 7.50 -25.17 15.40
N ILE A 274 7.51 -26.17 16.29
CA ILE A 274 6.28 -26.71 16.88
C ILE A 274 5.54 -25.63 17.69
N ASN A 275 6.26 -24.88 18.54
CA ASN A 275 5.64 -23.89 19.41
C ASN A 275 5.10 -22.68 18.64
N SER A 276 5.83 -22.18 17.64
CA SER A 276 5.36 -21.09 16.78
C SER A 276 4.16 -21.52 15.93
N ALA A 277 4.18 -22.73 15.35
CA ALA A 277 3.05 -23.28 14.60
C ALA A 277 1.79 -23.47 15.46
N ASN A 278 1.92 -24.08 16.64
CA ASN A 278 0.80 -24.27 17.58
C ASN A 278 0.18 -22.93 18.00
N TRP A 279 1.03 -21.92 18.23
CA TRP A 279 0.56 -20.58 18.55
C TRP A 279 -0.16 -19.95 17.34
N MET A 280 0.43 -19.93 16.14
CA MET A 280 -0.22 -19.34 14.96
C MET A 280 -1.55 -20.01 14.58
N LEU A 281 -1.73 -21.31 14.85
CA LEU A 281 -2.99 -22.02 14.64
C LEU A 281 -4.15 -21.49 15.50
N THR A 282 -3.85 -20.90 16.66
CA THR A 282 -4.83 -20.57 17.70
C THR A 282 -4.85 -19.10 18.10
N ALA A 283 -3.79 -18.34 17.76
CA ALA A 283 -3.67 -16.93 18.09
C ALA A 283 -4.76 -16.13 17.40
N ALA A 284 -5.62 -15.51 18.20
CA ALA A 284 -6.76 -14.74 17.74
C ALA A 284 -7.00 -13.53 18.65
N ASP A 285 -7.56 -12.47 18.08
CA ASP A 285 -7.96 -11.27 18.82
C ASP A 285 -9.18 -10.62 18.15
N PRO A 286 -10.27 -10.36 18.88
CA PRO A 286 -11.50 -9.84 18.29
C PRO A 286 -11.37 -8.43 17.69
N VAL A 287 -10.35 -7.66 18.09
CA VAL A 287 -10.09 -6.30 17.59
C VAL A 287 -9.10 -6.33 16.43
N LEU A 288 -8.01 -7.07 16.57
CA LEU A 288 -6.88 -7.02 15.64
C LEU A 288 -6.88 -8.14 14.59
N GLY A 289 -7.48 -9.29 14.90
CA GLY A 289 -7.48 -10.45 14.03
C GLY A 289 -8.52 -10.39 12.91
N TYR A 290 -8.36 -11.26 11.91
CA TYR A 290 -9.19 -11.25 10.70
C TYR A 290 -10.56 -11.93 10.95
N PRO A 291 -11.70 -11.20 10.92
CA PRO A 291 -12.98 -11.75 11.37
C PRO A 291 -13.49 -12.95 10.56
N ALA A 292 -13.25 -12.97 9.24
CA ALA A 292 -13.69 -14.07 8.39
C ALA A 292 -12.98 -15.40 8.70
N ASP A 293 -11.84 -15.34 9.40
CA ASP A 293 -11.08 -16.51 9.85
C ASP A 293 -11.07 -16.61 11.39
N GLU A 294 -12.26 -16.46 12.00
CA GLU A 294 -12.47 -16.55 13.45
C GLU A 294 -11.55 -15.62 14.26
N HIS A 295 -11.26 -14.43 13.71
CA HIS A 295 -10.36 -13.46 14.31
C HIS A 295 -8.91 -13.95 14.50
N ARG A 296 -8.44 -14.93 13.72
CA ARG A 296 -7.04 -15.37 13.77
C ARG A 296 -6.07 -14.28 13.32
N LEU A 297 -4.90 -14.24 13.96
CA LEU A 297 -3.84 -13.28 13.67
C LEU A 297 -3.02 -13.64 12.44
N VAL A 298 -2.96 -14.90 12.00
CA VAL A 298 -2.20 -15.31 10.81
C VAL A 298 -2.98 -16.35 10.02
N GLN A 299 -3.12 -16.15 8.72
CA GLN A 299 -3.90 -17.03 7.85
C GLN A 299 -3.04 -18.15 7.25
N ARG A 300 -1.80 -17.84 6.85
CA ARG A 300 -0.82 -18.81 6.36
C ARG A 300 0.60 -18.44 6.80
N TRP A 301 1.47 -19.43 6.96
CA TRP A 301 2.90 -19.21 7.25
C TRP A 301 3.78 -20.22 6.53
N LEU A 302 5.02 -19.82 6.27
CA LEU A 302 5.96 -20.61 5.49
C LEU A 302 7.29 -20.78 6.23
N TRP A 303 7.69 -22.05 6.38
CA TRP A 303 8.95 -22.42 7.01
C TRP A 303 10.11 -22.30 6.02
N TYR A 304 11.10 -21.49 6.37
CA TYR A 304 12.37 -21.43 5.68
C TYR A 304 13.30 -22.54 6.22
N SER A 305 13.59 -23.59 5.46
CA SER A 305 13.19 -23.85 4.06
C SER A 305 13.04 -25.34 3.76
N LEU A 306 12.61 -25.67 2.53
CA LEU A 306 12.61 -27.04 2.03
C LEU A 306 14.04 -27.57 1.90
N ASP A 307 14.97 -26.81 1.35
CA ASP A 307 16.24 -27.36 0.84
C ASP A 307 17.47 -26.45 0.95
N ASP A 308 17.42 -25.31 1.65
CA ASP A 308 18.63 -24.55 1.99
C ASP A 308 19.31 -25.10 3.25
N THR A 309 20.40 -25.82 3.03
CA THR A 309 21.22 -26.38 4.11
C THR A 309 22.39 -25.49 4.48
N SER A 310 22.64 -24.36 3.83
CA SER A 310 23.84 -23.54 4.09
C SER A 310 23.58 -22.06 3.83
N PHE A 311 22.62 -21.51 4.58
CA PHE A 311 22.24 -20.11 4.46
C PHE A 311 23.43 -19.18 4.64
N ASP A 312 23.65 -18.30 3.66
CA ASP A 312 24.75 -17.30 3.64
C ASP A 312 26.14 -17.90 3.95
N TYR A 313 26.38 -19.13 3.49
CA TYR A 313 27.64 -19.87 3.72
C TYR A 313 27.98 -20.10 5.20
N ARG A 314 26.99 -20.06 6.09
CA ARG A 314 27.18 -20.17 7.55
C ARG A 314 27.31 -21.60 8.06
N GLY A 315 27.24 -22.60 7.18
CA GLY A 315 27.37 -24.02 7.56
C GLY A 315 26.04 -24.78 7.54
N ASP A 316 26.09 -26.08 7.83
CA ASP A 316 24.94 -26.99 7.70
C ASP A 316 23.82 -26.64 8.70
N THR A 317 22.74 -26.02 8.20
CA THR A 317 21.54 -25.71 8.99
C THR A 317 20.67 -26.95 9.11
N VAL A 318 20.17 -27.22 10.32
CA VAL A 318 19.25 -28.35 10.57
C VAL A 318 17.82 -28.04 10.13
N ALA A 319 17.53 -26.80 9.75
CA ALA A 319 16.18 -26.32 9.44
C ALA A 319 15.62 -26.82 8.10
N ALA A 320 16.47 -27.25 7.16
CA ALA A 320 16.00 -27.73 5.86
C ALA A 320 15.20 -29.05 5.99
N LEU A 321 14.07 -29.13 5.31
CA LEU A 321 13.19 -30.31 5.36
C LEU A 321 13.74 -31.49 4.52
N MET A 322 14.45 -31.19 3.45
CA MET A 322 14.98 -32.13 2.45
C MET A 322 16.47 -31.85 2.21
N ASP A 323 17.20 -32.89 1.83
CA ASP A 323 18.60 -32.75 1.41
C ASP A 323 18.67 -32.37 -0.09
N PRO A 324 19.31 -31.23 -0.45
CA PRO A 324 19.36 -30.73 -1.83
C PRO A 324 20.25 -31.55 -2.76
N ILE A 325 21.00 -32.54 -2.25
CA ILE A 325 21.86 -33.44 -3.02
C ILE A 325 21.21 -34.82 -3.14
N THR A 326 20.87 -35.44 -2.01
CA THR A 326 20.34 -36.82 -1.99
C THR A 326 18.83 -36.89 -2.23
N ARG A 327 18.13 -35.75 -2.18
CA ARG A 327 16.66 -35.63 -2.25
C ARG A 327 15.91 -36.35 -1.14
N GLN A 328 16.61 -36.88 -0.14
CA GLN A 328 15.99 -37.58 0.99
C GLN A 328 15.44 -36.58 2.00
N MET A 329 14.37 -36.98 2.69
CA MET A 329 13.82 -36.23 3.81
C MET A 329 14.82 -36.20 4.98
N ARG A 330 15.03 -35.01 5.55
CA ARG A 330 15.86 -34.81 6.75
C ARG A 330 14.98 -34.93 8.01
N ASP A 331 15.62 -34.97 9.17
CA ASP A 331 14.92 -35.04 10.46
C ASP A 331 13.89 -33.92 10.65
N MET A 332 14.22 -32.69 10.23
CA MET A 332 13.28 -31.56 10.30
C MET A 332 12.08 -31.74 9.36
N GLY A 333 12.24 -32.43 8.23
CA GLY A 333 11.15 -32.84 7.35
C GLY A 333 10.17 -33.81 8.03
N HIS A 334 10.69 -34.75 8.82
CA HIS A 334 9.86 -35.63 9.65
C HIS A 334 9.12 -34.87 10.76
N VAL A 335 9.75 -33.88 11.37
CA VAL A 335 9.11 -33.00 12.37
C VAL A 335 7.98 -32.20 11.73
N PHE A 336 8.22 -31.61 10.55
CA PHE A 336 7.22 -30.88 9.79
C PHE A 336 6.02 -31.78 9.44
N ALA A 337 6.28 -32.95 8.85
CA ALA A 337 5.25 -33.92 8.50
C ALA A 337 4.44 -34.40 9.72
N GLY A 338 5.10 -34.59 10.87
CA GLY A 338 4.46 -34.94 12.14
C GLY A 338 3.47 -33.88 12.64
N GLN A 339 3.76 -32.60 12.37
CA GLN A 339 2.89 -31.47 12.73
C GLN A 339 1.70 -31.31 11.77
N THR A 340 1.91 -31.50 10.47
CA THR A 340 0.88 -31.24 9.44
C THR A 340 -0.04 -32.42 9.16
N THR A 341 0.45 -33.66 9.23
CA THR A 341 -0.34 -34.86 8.90
C THR A 341 -1.63 -34.99 9.73
N PRO A 342 -1.62 -34.77 11.07
CA PRO A 342 -2.83 -34.85 11.87
C PRO A 342 -3.86 -33.75 11.58
N LEU A 343 -3.44 -32.68 10.92
CA LEU A 343 -4.27 -31.51 10.59
C LEU A 343 -4.99 -31.62 9.25
N ARG A 344 -4.59 -32.58 8.40
CA ARG A 344 -5.19 -32.77 7.08
C ARG A 344 -6.61 -33.33 7.18
N ARG A 345 -7.56 -32.69 6.51
CA ARG A 345 -8.97 -33.08 6.38
C ARG A 345 -9.37 -33.02 4.91
N PRO A 346 -10.11 -34.02 4.40
CA PRO A 346 -10.64 -33.98 3.05
C PRO A 346 -11.73 -32.92 2.94
N TYR A 347 -11.71 -32.13 1.87
CA TYR A 347 -12.79 -31.19 1.54
C TYR A 347 -12.85 -30.91 0.03
N VAL A 348 -14.00 -30.41 -0.42
CA VAL A 348 -14.33 -30.03 -1.79
C VAL A 348 -14.69 -28.54 -1.82
N ASN A 349 -14.36 -27.86 -2.92
CA ASN A 349 -14.76 -26.47 -3.16
C ASN A 349 -14.84 -26.19 -4.67
N LEU A 350 -15.98 -26.42 -5.28
CA LEU A 350 -16.30 -25.99 -6.63
C LEU A 350 -16.31 -24.47 -6.71
N VAL A 351 -15.62 -23.94 -7.73
CA VAL A 351 -15.57 -22.51 -7.98
C VAL A 351 -15.73 -22.22 -9.46
N ILE A 352 -16.39 -21.11 -9.75
CA ILE A 352 -16.40 -20.55 -11.10
C ILE A 352 -15.08 -19.80 -11.30
N ALA A 353 -14.06 -20.54 -11.76
CA ALA A 353 -12.71 -20.02 -11.91
C ALA A 353 -12.61 -18.96 -13.01
N ARG A 354 -13.38 -19.12 -14.10
CA ARG A 354 -13.36 -18.14 -15.19
C ARG A 354 -14.62 -18.19 -16.06
N VAL A 355 -15.07 -17.02 -16.50
CA VAL A 355 -16.08 -16.89 -17.57
C VAL A 355 -15.51 -16.00 -18.67
N ARG A 356 -15.59 -16.47 -19.93
CA ARG A 356 -15.12 -15.74 -21.11
C ARG A 356 -16.20 -15.64 -22.16
N MET A 357 -16.18 -14.51 -22.88
CA MET A 357 -16.99 -14.27 -24.05
C MET A 357 -16.07 -14.01 -25.23
N THR A 358 -16.07 -14.89 -26.22
CA THR A 358 -15.28 -14.72 -27.44
C THR A 358 -16.18 -14.60 -28.65
N THR A 359 -15.92 -13.63 -29.51
CA THR A 359 -16.67 -13.45 -30.76
C THR A 359 -16.32 -14.57 -31.75
N LEU A 360 -17.30 -15.06 -32.49
CA LEU A 360 -17.07 -16.13 -33.48
C LEU A 360 -16.28 -15.65 -34.71
N ASP A 361 -16.35 -14.36 -35.02
CA ASP A 361 -15.66 -13.73 -36.16
C ASP A 361 -14.28 -13.15 -35.80
N GLY A 362 -13.85 -13.28 -34.53
CA GLY A 362 -12.59 -12.74 -34.03
C GLY A 362 -12.57 -11.23 -33.85
N SER A 363 -13.72 -10.54 -33.98
CA SER A 363 -13.83 -9.12 -33.68
C SER A 363 -13.69 -8.83 -32.17
N LEU A 364 -13.38 -7.60 -31.80
CA LEU A 364 -13.41 -7.20 -30.39
C LEU A 364 -14.85 -7.28 -29.85
N LEU A 365 -15.00 -7.70 -28.59
CA LEU A 365 -16.28 -7.63 -27.91
C LEU A 365 -16.68 -6.17 -27.75
N SER A 366 -17.87 -5.78 -28.20
CA SER A 366 -18.32 -4.39 -28.19
C SER A 366 -19.61 -4.22 -27.40
N LEU A 367 -19.71 -3.12 -26.65
CA LEU A 367 -20.93 -2.77 -25.92
C LEU A 367 -22.11 -2.53 -26.89
N ASP A 368 -21.85 -1.81 -27.99
CA ASP A 368 -22.90 -1.21 -28.83
C ASP A 368 -23.46 -2.14 -29.92
N ALA A 369 -22.94 -3.37 -30.03
CA ALA A 369 -23.28 -4.29 -31.11
C ALA A 369 -23.91 -5.58 -30.60
N THR A 370 -24.90 -6.09 -31.33
CA THR A 370 -25.35 -7.47 -31.16
C THR A 370 -24.31 -8.37 -31.81
N GLN A 371 -23.75 -9.30 -31.05
CA GLN A 371 -22.65 -10.17 -31.51
C GLN A 371 -22.94 -11.62 -31.18
N GLN A 372 -22.60 -12.51 -32.11
CA GLN A 372 -22.62 -13.94 -31.84
C GLN A 372 -21.31 -14.31 -31.14
N VAL A 373 -21.43 -14.83 -29.92
CA VAL A 373 -20.29 -15.16 -29.06
C VAL A 373 -20.34 -16.62 -28.63
N THR A 374 -19.18 -17.16 -28.26
CA THR A 374 -19.08 -18.38 -27.47
C THR A 374 -18.87 -17.98 -26.01
N LEU A 375 -19.79 -18.40 -25.14
CA LEU A 375 -19.59 -18.37 -23.70
C LEU A 375 -18.74 -19.57 -23.31
N SER A 376 -17.65 -19.34 -22.60
CA SER A 376 -16.79 -20.40 -22.05
C SER A 376 -16.73 -20.24 -20.54
N VAL A 377 -17.15 -21.25 -19.80
CA VAL A 377 -17.12 -21.29 -18.33
C VAL A 377 -16.14 -22.38 -17.90
N THR A 378 -15.17 -22.01 -17.06
CA THR A 378 -14.22 -22.93 -16.43
C THR A 378 -14.62 -23.10 -14.96
N ILE A 379 -14.85 -24.35 -14.56
CA ILE A 379 -15.11 -24.75 -13.18
C ILE A 379 -13.91 -25.53 -12.65
N GLN A 380 -13.51 -25.20 -11.44
CA GLN A 380 -12.43 -25.88 -10.71
C GLN A 380 -12.94 -26.40 -9.39
N ASN A 381 -12.34 -27.48 -8.90
CA ASN A 381 -12.43 -27.87 -7.50
C ASN A 381 -11.16 -27.37 -6.80
N ARG A 382 -11.26 -26.34 -5.96
CA ARG A 382 -10.16 -25.83 -5.12
C ARG A 382 -9.97 -26.62 -3.82
N GLY A 383 -10.78 -27.66 -3.60
CA GLY A 383 -10.62 -28.63 -2.52
C GLY A 383 -9.48 -29.62 -2.74
N ASN A 384 -9.05 -30.26 -1.65
CA ASN A 384 -7.98 -31.26 -1.68
C ASN A 384 -8.49 -32.69 -1.96
N THR A 385 -9.79 -32.86 -2.20
CA THR A 385 -10.46 -34.15 -2.43
C THR A 385 -11.20 -34.10 -3.76
N ALA A 386 -11.09 -35.17 -4.55
CA ALA A 386 -11.81 -35.28 -5.81
C ALA A 386 -13.30 -35.56 -5.60
N ILE A 387 -14.11 -35.11 -6.55
CA ILE A 387 -15.57 -35.26 -6.58
C ILE A 387 -15.90 -36.41 -7.53
N ALA A 388 -16.70 -37.37 -7.08
CA ALA A 388 -17.19 -38.47 -7.92
C ALA A 388 -18.64 -38.26 -8.33
N GLU A 389 -19.39 -37.51 -7.53
CA GLU A 389 -20.79 -37.17 -7.69
C GLU A 389 -20.97 -36.24 -8.90
N PRO A 390 -21.93 -36.55 -9.80
CA PRO A 390 -22.26 -35.66 -10.90
C PRO A 390 -23.06 -34.45 -10.40
N PHE A 391 -22.70 -33.26 -10.86
CA PHE A 391 -23.37 -32.01 -10.50
C PHE A 391 -23.73 -31.19 -11.74
N ARG A 392 -24.71 -30.29 -11.61
CA ARG A 392 -25.23 -29.50 -12.73
C ARG A 392 -24.64 -28.10 -12.73
N VAL A 393 -24.20 -27.65 -13.90
CA VAL A 393 -23.84 -26.25 -14.16
C VAL A 393 -24.87 -25.64 -15.10
N THR A 394 -25.37 -24.46 -14.77
CA THR A 394 -26.39 -23.75 -15.56
C THR A 394 -25.99 -22.32 -15.83
N ILE A 395 -26.17 -21.87 -17.06
CA ILE A 395 -26.00 -20.47 -17.51
C ILE A 395 -27.39 -19.91 -17.81
N GLN A 396 -27.75 -18.78 -17.23
CA GLN A 396 -29.07 -18.16 -17.35
C GLN A 396 -28.97 -16.66 -17.67
N ASP A 397 -30.03 -16.10 -18.25
CA ASP A 397 -30.16 -14.67 -18.53
C ASP A 397 -30.80 -13.86 -17.38
N GLU A 398 -31.04 -12.56 -17.58
CA GLU A 398 -31.69 -11.67 -16.61
C GLU A 398 -33.10 -12.10 -16.17
N HIS A 399 -33.75 -12.99 -16.91
CA HIS A 399 -35.10 -13.49 -16.65
C HIS A 399 -35.09 -14.89 -16.02
N GLY A 400 -33.91 -15.44 -15.73
CA GLY A 400 -33.76 -16.82 -15.23
C GLY A 400 -34.01 -17.87 -16.32
N LEU A 401 -34.03 -17.48 -17.60
CA LEU A 401 -34.16 -18.44 -18.68
C LEU A 401 -32.80 -19.12 -18.91
N SER A 402 -32.80 -20.46 -18.90
CA SER A 402 -31.60 -21.25 -19.16
C SER A 402 -31.11 -21.04 -20.59
N ILE A 403 -29.91 -20.46 -20.73
CA ILE A 403 -29.14 -20.39 -21.98
C ILE A 403 -28.50 -21.75 -22.25
N HIS A 404 -27.92 -22.38 -21.22
CA HIS A 404 -27.27 -23.69 -21.31
C HIS A 404 -27.31 -24.38 -19.95
N SER A 405 -27.42 -25.70 -19.96
CA SER A 405 -27.31 -26.53 -18.75
C SER A 405 -26.64 -27.84 -19.10
N GLU A 406 -25.67 -28.25 -18.29
CA GLU A 406 -24.87 -29.45 -18.51
C GLU A 406 -24.52 -30.11 -17.18
N THR A 407 -24.40 -31.43 -17.20
CA THR A 407 -23.99 -32.22 -16.04
C THR A 407 -22.51 -32.57 -16.16
N ILE A 408 -21.74 -32.21 -15.14
CA ILE A 408 -20.33 -32.56 -15.00
C ILE A 408 -20.22 -33.85 -14.19
N ASN A 409 -19.54 -34.86 -14.73
CA ASN A 409 -19.42 -36.19 -14.11
C ASN A 409 -18.15 -36.28 -13.26
N GLY A 410 -18.16 -35.61 -12.12
CA GLY A 410 -17.02 -35.55 -11.20
C GLY A 410 -15.93 -34.58 -11.67
N LEU A 411 -15.04 -34.23 -10.73
CA LEU A 411 -13.93 -33.30 -10.95
C LEU A 411 -12.76 -33.71 -10.05
N PRO A 412 -11.50 -33.73 -10.54
CA PRO A 412 -10.36 -34.06 -9.70
C PRO A 412 -10.18 -33.03 -8.58
N ALA A 413 -9.32 -33.35 -7.60
CA ALA A 413 -8.88 -32.35 -6.62
C ALA A 413 -8.14 -31.19 -7.31
N ARG A 414 -7.95 -30.09 -6.58
CA ARG A 414 -7.27 -28.89 -7.08
C ARG A 414 -5.97 -29.19 -7.82
N TYR A 415 -5.78 -28.47 -8.93
CA TYR A 415 -4.67 -28.63 -9.87
C TYR A 415 -4.61 -29.98 -10.60
N GLY A 416 -5.63 -30.84 -10.46
CA GLY A 416 -5.76 -32.11 -11.20
C GLY A 416 -6.48 -32.01 -12.54
N GLY A 417 -7.06 -30.85 -12.86
CA GLY A 417 -7.81 -30.55 -14.09
C GLY A 417 -9.10 -29.78 -13.85
N ASP A 418 -9.63 -29.16 -14.91
CA ASP A 418 -10.84 -28.32 -14.86
C ASP A 418 -11.98 -28.93 -15.69
N ALA A 419 -13.22 -28.56 -15.38
CA ALA A 419 -14.36 -28.72 -16.29
C ALA A 419 -14.54 -27.44 -17.11
N ARG A 420 -14.84 -27.59 -18.41
CA ARG A 420 -15.07 -26.46 -19.32
C ARG A 420 -16.34 -26.67 -20.12
N LEU A 421 -17.26 -25.72 -20.01
CA LEU A 421 -18.49 -25.67 -20.79
C LEU A 421 -18.37 -24.60 -21.84
N GLN A 422 -18.85 -24.88 -23.05
CA GLN A 422 -18.89 -23.94 -24.15
C GLN A 422 -20.26 -23.94 -24.80
N THR A 423 -20.87 -22.76 -24.95
CA THR A 423 -22.19 -22.63 -25.58
C THR A 423 -22.26 -21.35 -26.42
N PRO A 424 -22.86 -21.38 -27.61
CA PRO A 424 -23.09 -20.18 -28.38
C PRO A 424 -24.18 -19.32 -27.74
N TRP A 425 -23.99 -18.01 -27.73
CA TRP A 425 -24.98 -17.04 -27.26
C TRP A 425 -25.04 -15.82 -28.18
N GLN A 426 -26.24 -15.29 -28.39
CA GLN A 426 -26.44 -14.05 -29.15
C GLN A 426 -26.40 -12.87 -28.16
N LYS A 427 -25.21 -12.33 -27.89
CA LYS A 427 -25.05 -11.18 -26.98
C LYS A 427 -25.85 -9.98 -27.50
N PRO A 428 -26.80 -9.42 -26.74
CA PRO A 428 -27.51 -8.21 -27.12
C PRO A 428 -26.60 -6.97 -27.20
N ALA A 429 -27.00 -5.98 -27.99
CA ALA A 429 -26.39 -4.64 -27.95
C ALA A 429 -26.82 -3.88 -26.67
N GLY A 430 -25.95 -2.99 -26.21
CA GLY A 430 -26.19 -2.12 -25.06
C GLY A 430 -25.86 -2.78 -23.71
N ALA A 431 -26.21 -2.06 -22.64
CA ALA A 431 -25.81 -2.39 -21.27
C ALA A 431 -26.86 -3.18 -20.46
N GLY A 432 -27.94 -3.64 -21.11
CA GLY A 432 -29.13 -4.16 -20.42
C GLY A 432 -29.14 -5.67 -20.14
N TRP A 433 -28.16 -6.42 -20.64
CA TRP A 433 -28.10 -7.87 -20.45
C TRP A 433 -27.39 -8.24 -19.14
N ARG A 434 -27.80 -9.36 -18.54
CA ARG A 434 -27.14 -9.97 -17.38
C ARG A 434 -26.93 -11.45 -17.66
N LEU A 435 -25.79 -11.99 -17.24
CA LEU A 435 -25.55 -13.43 -17.22
C LEU A 435 -25.37 -13.89 -15.78
N GLU A 436 -25.91 -15.06 -15.49
CA GLU A 436 -25.69 -15.77 -14.25
C GLU A 436 -25.21 -17.18 -14.55
N VAL A 437 -24.16 -17.60 -13.85
CA VAL A 437 -23.64 -18.96 -13.86
C VAL A 437 -23.86 -19.54 -12.47
N LEU A 438 -24.50 -20.71 -12.42
CA LEU A 438 -24.75 -21.48 -11.22
C LEU A 438 -24.00 -22.81 -11.35
N VAL A 439 -23.05 -23.04 -10.46
CA VAL A 439 -22.40 -24.33 -10.26
C VAL A 439 -23.12 -25.05 -9.13
N ASP A 440 -23.14 -26.37 -9.25
CA ASP A 440 -23.93 -27.26 -8.41
C ASP A 440 -25.38 -26.79 -8.20
N ALA A 441 -26.08 -26.49 -9.30
CA ALA A 441 -27.40 -25.88 -9.26
C ALA A 441 -28.49 -26.73 -8.56
N ASP A 442 -28.21 -28.03 -8.36
CA ASP A 442 -29.10 -28.98 -7.68
C ASP A 442 -28.70 -29.21 -6.20
N ASP A 443 -27.65 -28.55 -5.70
CA ASP A 443 -27.13 -28.63 -4.31
C ASP A 443 -26.83 -30.08 -3.89
N VAL A 444 -26.04 -30.80 -4.71
CA VAL A 444 -25.75 -32.24 -4.54
C VAL A 444 -24.33 -32.52 -4.04
N VAL A 445 -23.41 -31.57 -4.17
CA VAL A 445 -22.03 -31.65 -3.67
C VAL A 445 -21.96 -30.79 -2.43
N SER A 446 -21.52 -31.36 -1.30
CA SER A 446 -21.29 -30.56 -0.09
C SER A 446 -19.91 -29.92 -0.11
N GLU A 447 -19.87 -28.60 0.06
CA GLU A 447 -18.65 -27.81 -0.14
C GLU A 447 -18.20 -27.07 1.12
N SER A 448 -16.97 -26.54 1.07
CA SER A 448 -16.47 -25.66 2.14
C SER A 448 -16.92 -24.21 2.04
N ASP A 449 -17.34 -23.79 0.85
CA ASP A 449 -17.86 -22.47 0.55
C ASP A 449 -18.97 -22.65 -0.50
N GLU A 450 -20.22 -22.41 -0.12
CA GLU A 450 -21.36 -22.47 -1.04
C GLU A 450 -21.62 -21.12 -1.73
N CYS A 451 -20.88 -20.07 -1.37
CA CYS A 451 -21.10 -18.71 -1.83
C CYS A 451 -20.44 -18.42 -3.17
N ASP A 452 -19.38 -19.15 -3.52
CA ASP A 452 -18.63 -19.00 -4.76
C ASP A 452 -19.18 -19.88 -5.91
N ASN A 453 -20.27 -20.62 -5.65
CA ASN A 453 -21.06 -21.38 -6.63
C ASN A 453 -21.94 -20.52 -7.56
N ARG A 454 -22.04 -19.21 -7.28
CA ARG A 454 -22.79 -18.27 -8.12
C ARG A 454 -21.89 -17.17 -8.64
N TRP A 455 -21.88 -17.01 -9.96
CA TRP A 455 -21.26 -15.86 -10.62
C TRP A 455 -22.31 -15.09 -11.40
N THR A 456 -22.26 -13.76 -11.30
CA THR A 456 -23.13 -12.87 -12.05
C THR A 456 -22.28 -11.83 -12.75
N THR A 457 -22.64 -11.50 -13.98
CA THR A 457 -22.07 -10.34 -14.66
C THR A 457 -23.11 -9.55 -15.42
N VAL A 458 -22.78 -8.27 -15.57
CA VAL A 458 -23.35 -7.32 -16.54
C VAL A 458 -22.21 -6.95 -17.50
N PRO A 459 -22.43 -6.17 -18.56
CA PRO A 459 -21.31 -5.58 -19.28
C PRO A 459 -20.30 -4.97 -18.30
N ALA A 460 -19.03 -5.40 -18.36
CA ALA A 460 -18.01 -4.96 -17.43
C ALA A 460 -16.70 -4.70 -18.16
N THR A 461 -15.97 -3.66 -17.74
CA THR A 461 -14.62 -3.37 -18.21
C THR A 461 -13.90 -2.49 -17.20
N ASP A 462 -12.60 -2.66 -17.05
CA ASP A 462 -11.78 -1.87 -16.12
C ASP A 462 -11.21 -0.65 -16.85
N LEU A 463 -11.59 0.56 -16.40
CA LEU A 463 -10.96 1.80 -16.85
C LEU A 463 -10.03 2.34 -15.77
N HIS A 464 -8.73 2.10 -15.97
CA HIS A 464 -7.69 2.54 -15.07
C HIS A 464 -7.25 3.97 -15.37
N LEU A 465 -7.32 4.85 -14.38
CA LEU A 465 -6.64 6.14 -14.43
C LEU A 465 -5.17 5.92 -14.08
N VAL A 466 -4.31 5.87 -15.09
CA VAL A 466 -2.90 5.52 -14.97
C VAL A 466 -2.12 6.63 -14.28
N SER A 467 -2.35 7.88 -14.66
CA SER A 467 -1.65 9.04 -14.10
C SER A 467 -2.50 10.32 -14.17
N LEU A 468 -2.23 11.24 -13.24
CA LEU A 468 -2.68 12.63 -13.28
C LEU A 468 -1.46 13.53 -13.11
N THR A 469 -1.02 14.10 -14.21
CA THR A 469 0.19 14.92 -14.32
C THR A 469 -0.19 16.39 -14.44
N LEU A 470 0.48 17.25 -13.67
CA LEU A 470 0.30 18.68 -13.71
C LEU A 470 1.61 19.31 -14.17
N LEU A 471 1.58 20.16 -15.20
CA LEU A 471 2.73 20.89 -15.72
C LEU A 471 2.48 22.39 -15.62
N ASN A 472 3.48 23.15 -15.18
CA ASN A 472 3.41 24.61 -15.20
C ASN A 472 3.59 25.18 -16.62
N ALA A 473 3.50 26.50 -16.76
CA ALA A 473 3.69 27.20 -18.03
C ALA A 473 5.05 26.94 -18.71
N GLN A 474 6.05 26.49 -17.95
CA GLN A 474 7.40 26.14 -18.42
C GLN A 474 7.54 24.64 -18.75
N GLY A 475 6.47 23.85 -18.62
CA GLY A 475 6.47 22.41 -18.88
C GLY A 475 7.10 21.58 -17.76
N GLN A 476 7.26 22.15 -16.56
CA GLN A 476 7.82 21.45 -15.40
C GLN A 476 6.71 20.80 -14.57
N LEU A 477 6.97 19.60 -14.06
CA LEU A 477 6.06 18.87 -13.16
C LEU A 477 5.75 19.67 -11.89
N ILE A 478 4.46 19.92 -11.67
CA ILE A 478 3.90 20.41 -10.43
C ILE A 478 3.62 19.17 -9.57
N GLY A 479 4.53 18.87 -8.65
CA GLY A 479 4.40 17.78 -7.68
C GLY A 479 3.57 18.23 -6.48
N ALA A 480 4.12 18.07 -5.26
CA ALA A 480 3.58 18.70 -4.05
C ALA A 480 3.90 20.21 -3.95
N THR A 481 4.36 20.82 -5.04
CA THR A 481 4.91 22.18 -5.09
C THR A 481 3.93 23.20 -5.66
N THR A 482 4.24 24.47 -5.44
CA THR A 482 3.46 25.60 -5.92
C THR A 482 3.47 25.73 -7.43
N ALA A 483 2.29 25.81 -8.03
CA ALA A 483 2.11 26.27 -9.40
C ALA A 483 2.01 27.80 -9.44
N ASN A 484 2.69 28.42 -10.40
CA ASN A 484 2.55 29.85 -10.71
C ASN A 484 2.03 29.99 -12.14
N GLY A 485 0.82 30.54 -12.30
CA GLY A 485 0.19 30.76 -13.61
C GLY A 485 -0.56 29.54 -14.15
N PRO A 486 -0.76 29.45 -15.48
CA PRO A 486 -1.59 28.41 -16.07
C PRO A 486 -0.99 27.02 -15.89
N ILE A 487 -1.86 26.02 -15.72
CA ILE A 487 -1.51 24.62 -15.48
C ILE A 487 -2.02 23.77 -16.64
N LEU A 488 -1.14 22.97 -17.24
CA LEU A 488 -1.53 21.87 -18.12
C LEU A 488 -1.71 20.61 -17.29
N VAL A 489 -2.95 20.14 -17.18
CA VAL A 489 -3.29 18.88 -16.55
C VAL A 489 -3.38 17.81 -17.65
N THR A 490 -2.71 16.68 -17.47
CA THR A 490 -2.87 15.51 -18.34
C THR A 490 -3.30 14.30 -17.52
N ALA A 491 -4.44 13.71 -17.90
CA ALA A 491 -4.94 12.46 -17.35
C ALA A 491 -4.68 11.35 -18.36
N GLU A 492 -3.96 10.30 -17.96
CA GLU A 492 -3.79 9.10 -18.77
C GLU A 492 -4.79 8.03 -18.32
N VAL A 493 -5.62 7.55 -19.24
CA VAL A 493 -6.62 6.52 -18.99
C VAL A 493 -6.30 5.31 -19.86
N GLN A 494 -6.35 4.12 -19.28
CA GLN A 494 -6.16 2.85 -19.98
C GLN A 494 -7.40 1.96 -19.78
N ASN A 495 -7.86 1.33 -20.85
CA ASN A 495 -8.83 0.24 -20.73
C ASN A 495 -8.08 -1.07 -20.43
N LEU A 496 -8.17 -1.56 -19.20
CA LEU A 496 -7.58 -2.84 -18.81
C LEU A 496 -8.52 -4.02 -19.03
N GLY A 497 -9.80 -3.79 -19.32
CA GLY A 497 -10.75 -4.86 -19.65
C GLY A 497 -10.71 -5.30 -21.11
N ASP A 498 -11.59 -6.25 -21.43
CA ASP A 498 -11.69 -6.91 -22.75
C ASP A 498 -12.83 -6.35 -23.62
N LEU A 499 -13.57 -5.35 -23.13
CA LEU A 499 -14.68 -4.71 -23.85
C LEU A 499 -14.19 -3.47 -24.60
N ASP A 500 -14.44 -3.40 -25.92
CA ASP A 500 -14.32 -2.17 -26.71
C ASP A 500 -15.42 -1.18 -26.27
N LEU A 501 -15.00 -0.13 -25.58
CA LEU A 501 -15.89 0.76 -24.85
C LEU A 501 -15.96 2.15 -25.50
N ALA A 502 -17.18 2.61 -25.78
CA ALA A 502 -17.48 4.00 -26.10
C ALA A 502 -18.31 4.65 -24.97
N GLY A 503 -18.31 5.98 -24.91
CA GLY A 503 -19.17 6.73 -23.98
C GLY A 503 -18.61 6.91 -22.56
N ALA A 504 -17.36 6.50 -22.30
CA ALA A 504 -16.69 6.84 -21.06
C ALA A 504 -16.46 8.35 -20.94
N THR A 505 -16.50 8.89 -19.72
CA THR A 505 -16.30 10.32 -19.47
C THR A 505 -15.21 10.55 -18.45
N LEU A 506 -14.28 11.47 -18.73
CA LEU A 506 -13.34 11.99 -17.75
C LEU A 506 -13.91 13.27 -17.13
N ARG A 507 -13.87 13.35 -15.80
CA ARG A 507 -14.23 14.53 -15.02
C ARG A 507 -13.03 14.97 -14.20
N LEU A 508 -12.68 16.26 -14.29
CA LEU A 508 -11.72 16.92 -13.40
C LEU A 508 -12.46 17.89 -12.50
N GLN A 509 -12.21 17.81 -11.20
CA GLN A 509 -12.82 18.66 -10.18
C GLN A 509 -11.77 19.20 -9.22
N ASP A 510 -12.00 20.40 -8.71
CA ASP A 510 -11.24 20.98 -7.61
C ASP A 510 -12.20 21.26 -6.45
N GLY A 511 -12.04 20.50 -5.36
CA GLY A 511 -13.07 20.38 -4.33
C GLY A 511 -14.44 20.02 -4.91
N ALA A 512 -15.44 20.86 -4.67
CA ALA A 512 -16.80 20.67 -5.22
C ALA A 512 -16.96 21.17 -6.67
N GLN A 513 -16.03 21.96 -7.19
CA GLN A 513 -16.16 22.61 -8.50
C GLN A 513 -15.73 21.66 -9.62
N VAL A 514 -16.58 21.50 -10.65
CA VAL A 514 -16.17 20.82 -11.89
C VAL A 514 -15.40 21.80 -12.78
N LEU A 515 -14.14 21.48 -13.07
CA LEU A 515 -13.28 22.28 -13.92
C LEU A 515 -13.37 21.86 -15.38
N TYR A 516 -13.46 20.54 -15.60
CA TYR A 516 -13.48 19.95 -16.92
C TYR A 516 -14.31 18.66 -16.90
N GLN A 517 -15.05 18.43 -17.96
CA GLN A 517 -15.69 17.16 -18.22
C GLN A 517 -15.73 16.93 -19.73
N ALA A 518 -15.26 15.78 -20.17
CA ALA A 518 -15.28 15.41 -21.58
C ALA A 518 -15.51 13.92 -21.77
N ALA A 519 -16.13 13.59 -22.90
CA ALA A 519 -16.17 12.23 -23.40
C ALA A 519 -14.76 11.81 -23.82
N LEU A 520 -14.34 10.62 -23.40
CA LEU A 520 -13.14 9.98 -23.90
C LEU A 520 -13.43 9.39 -25.29
N PRO A 521 -12.41 9.26 -26.16
CA PRO A 521 -12.55 8.50 -27.38
C PRO A 521 -12.92 7.05 -27.06
N ARG A 522 -13.40 6.32 -28.08
CA ARG A 522 -13.59 4.88 -27.95
C ARG A 522 -12.26 4.21 -27.57
N LEU A 523 -12.29 3.39 -26.53
CA LEU A 523 -11.12 2.70 -25.97
C LEU A 523 -11.26 1.19 -26.22
N ALA A 524 -10.52 0.71 -27.21
CA ALA A 524 -10.33 -0.72 -27.40
C ALA A 524 -9.62 -1.35 -26.18
N PRO A 525 -9.72 -2.68 -25.98
CA PRO A 525 -8.97 -3.37 -24.94
C PRO A 525 -7.49 -3.01 -24.97
N ARG A 526 -6.92 -2.73 -23.81
CA ARG A 526 -5.52 -2.29 -23.59
C ARG A 526 -5.13 -0.94 -24.17
N ALA A 527 -6.02 -0.27 -24.91
CA ALA A 527 -5.76 1.05 -25.46
C ALA A 527 -5.63 2.12 -24.37
N ARG A 528 -4.85 3.16 -24.67
CA ARG A 528 -4.61 4.30 -23.79
C ARG A 528 -5.01 5.60 -24.46
N VAL A 529 -5.48 6.54 -23.65
CA VAL A 529 -5.70 7.92 -24.06
C VAL A 529 -5.09 8.87 -23.05
N ILE A 530 -4.44 9.92 -23.56
CA ILE A 530 -4.01 11.06 -22.76
C ILE A 530 -4.99 12.20 -23.03
N ALA A 531 -5.69 12.64 -21.99
CA ALA A 531 -6.65 13.73 -22.05
C ALA A 531 -6.04 14.99 -21.42
N PRO A 532 -5.64 15.98 -22.24
CA PRO A 532 -5.12 17.25 -21.75
C PRO A 532 -6.24 18.24 -21.39
N PHE A 533 -6.06 18.98 -20.30
CA PHE A 533 -6.89 20.11 -19.89
C PHE A 533 -5.98 21.29 -19.52
N PHE A 534 -6.23 22.45 -20.14
CA PHE A 534 -5.49 23.67 -19.86
C PHE A 534 -6.26 24.53 -18.86
N TRP A 535 -5.77 24.60 -17.63
CA TRP A 535 -6.32 25.42 -16.56
C TRP A 535 -5.67 26.80 -16.59
N ALA A 536 -6.31 27.74 -17.27
CA ALA A 536 -5.72 29.04 -17.58
C ALA A 536 -5.44 29.95 -16.36
N SER A 537 -6.28 29.88 -15.31
CA SER A 537 -6.18 30.76 -14.14
C SER A 537 -6.71 30.07 -12.90
N PRO A 538 -5.96 29.13 -12.30
CA PRO A 538 -6.29 28.60 -10.98
C PRO A 538 -6.28 29.74 -9.93
N ALA A 539 -7.17 29.63 -8.94
CA ALA A 539 -7.18 30.58 -7.83
C ALA A 539 -5.88 30.46 -7.02
N ILE A 540 -5.53 31.48 -6.24
CA ILE A 540 -4.40 31.35 -5.30
C ILE A 540 -4.89 30.60 -4.07
N GLY A 541 -4.11 29.63 -3.60
CA GLY A 541 -4.42 28.83 -2.42
C GLY A 541 -4.25 27.32 -2.65
N PRO A 542 -4.62 26.51 -1.64
CA PRO A 542 -4.55 25.07 -1.74
C PRO A 542 -5.65 24.55 -2.68
N HIS A 543 -5.27 23.58 -3.51
CA HIS A 543 -6.15 22.89 -4.44
C HIS A 543 -6.11 21.39 -4.18
N GLU A 544 -7.26 20.75 -4.38
CA GLU A 544 -7.41 19.30 -4.35
C GLU A 544 -8.06 18.88 -5.67
N LEU A 545 -7.20 18.66 -6.67
CA LEU A 545 -7.63 18.27 -8.00
C LEU A 545 -7.87 16.77 -8.05
N GLN A 546 -9.10 16.41 -8.40
CA GLN A 546 -9.55 15.05 -8.55
C GLN A 546 -9.89 14.77 -10.01
N ALA A 547 -9.29 13.73 -10.56
CA ALA A 547 -9.68 13.14 -11.82
C ALA A 547 -10.49 11.87 -11.54
N THR A 548 -11.64 11.73 -12.19
CA THR A 548 -12.48 10.53 -12.14
C THR A 548 -12.88 10.14 -13.54
N VAL A 549 -12.68 8.88 -13.90
CA VAL A 549 -13.21 8.28 -15.12
C VAL A 549 -14.49 7.54 -14.77
N SER A 550 -15.56 7.81 -15.51
CA SER A 550 -16.84 7.15 -15.33
C SER A 550 -17.17 6.34 -16.58
N LEU A 551 -17.62 5.11 -16.35
CA LEU A 551 -18.13 4.23 -17.39
C LEU A 551 -19.57 4.63 -17.79
N PRO A 552 -20.04 4.23 -18.98
CA PRO A 552 -21.44 4.35 -19.36
C PRO A 552 -22.38 3.67 -18.35
N ALA A 553 -23.60 4.19 -18.21
CA ALA A 553 -24.60 3.60 -17.33
C ALA A 553 -24.86 2.11 -17.69
N GLY A 554 -24.89 1.26 -16.66
CA GLY A 554 -25.07 -0.18 -16.81
C GLY A 554 -23.80 -0.98 -17.13
N VAL A 555 -22.64 -0.32 -17.24
CA VAL A 555 -21.34 -0.99 -17.34
C VAL A 555 -20.66 -1.00 -15.97
N ALA A 556 -20.29 -2.18 -15.48
CA ALA A 556 -19.59 -2.35 -14.21
C ALA A 556 -18.07 -2.16 -14.35
N ASP A 557 -17.45 -1.67 -13.28
CA ASP A 557 -16.00 -1.61 -13.11
C ASP A 557 -15.59 -2.74 -12.15
N PRO A 558 -14.89 -3.78 -12.62
CA PRO A 558 -14.50 -4.90 -11.76
C PRO A 558 -13.40 -4.53 -10.75
N VAL A 559 -12.73 -3.38 -10.91
CA VAL A 559 -11.64 -2.92 -10.01
C VAL A 559 -11.94 -1.51 -9.52
N GLU A 560 -12.93 -1.41 -8.64
CA GLU A 560 -13.33 -0.13 -8.05
C GLU A 560 -12.15 0.56 -7.34
N GLY A 561 -11.92 1.84 -7.63
CA GLY A 561 -10.91 2.66 -6.97
C GLY A 561 -9.65 2.95 -7.79
N ASN A 562 -9.47 2.32 -8.96
CA ASN A 562 -8.37 2.65 -9.88
C ASN A 562 -8.77 3.73 -10.92
N ASN A 563 -10.06 4.06 -11.02
CA ASN A 563 -10.64 5.03 -11.95
C ASN A 563 -10.60 6.48 -11.44
N ARG A 564 -9.98 6.70 -10.26
CA ARG A 564 -9.87 8.01 -9.61
C ARG A 564 -8.46 8.26 -9.10
N ILE A 565 -7.97 9.48 -9.27
CA ILE A 565 -6.72 9.99 -8.69
C ILE A 565 -7.00 11.37 -8.12
N THR A 566 -6.49 11.62 -6.92
CA THR A 566 -6.55 12.93 -6.25
C THR A 566 -5.14 13.50 -6.10
N ARG A 567 -4.98 14.79 -6.37
CA ARG A 567 -3.72 15.55 -6.28
C ARG A 567 -3.93 16.81 -5.47
N SER A 568 -3.22 16.92 -4.36
CA SER A 568 -3.16 18.16 -3.58
C SER A 568 -1.93 18.95 -3.96
N PHE A 569 -2.10 20.24 -4.26
CA PHE A 569 -1.01 21.16 -4.59
C PHE A 569 -1.40 22.59 -4.20
N LEU A 570 -0.42 23.49 -4.16
CA LEU A 570 -0.65 24.90 -3.86
C LEU A 570 -0.54 25.71 -5.16
N VAL A 571 -1.36 26.73 -5.33
CA VAL A 571 -1.16 27.74 -6.37
C VAL A 571 -0.79 29.02 -5.66
N ALA A 572 0.42 29.51 -5.91
CA ALA A 572 0.90 30.73 -5.29
C ALA A 572 0.59 31.94 -6.18
N ASP A 573 0.36 33.10 -5.56
CA ASP A 573 0.58 34.35 -6.26
C ASP A 573 2.04 34.35 -6.74
N GLY A 574 2.38 34.99 -7.85
CA GLY A 574 3.73 35.02 -8.41
C GLY A 574 4.80 35.66 -7.52
N ARG A 575 4.53 35.76 -6.21
CA ARG A 575 5.38 36.21 -5.12
C ARG A 575 5.35 35.15 -4.00
N ALA A 576 6.32 34.23 -4.07
CA ALA A 576 6.80 33.32 -3.02
C ALA A 576 5.87 32.18 -2.54
N ALA A 577 6.29 30.93 -2.76
CA ALA A 577 6.71 29.98 -1.70
C ALA A 577 6.79 28.53 -2.26
N PHE A 578 8.00 28.02 -2.49
CA PHE A 578 8.22 26.60 -2.80
C PHE A 578 8.14 25.76 -1.52
N PRO A 579 7.51 24.57 -1.51
CA PRO A 579 7.80 23.55 -0.51
C PRO A 579 9.01 22.69 -0.95
N ILE A 580 9.96 22.58 -0.01
CA ILE A 580 11.04 21.60 0.20
C ILE A 580 11.37 20.66 -0.99
N PRO A 581 12.52 20.84 -1.68
CA PRO A 581 13.18 19.74 -2.38
C PRO A 581 13.58 18.67 -1.34
N GLY A 582 13.26 17.40 -1.62
CA GLY A 582 13.80 16.28 -0.85
C GLY A 582 15.32 16.38 -0.74
N PHE A 583 15.86 16.18 0.46
CA PHE A 583 17.30 16.24 0.72
C PHE A 583 18.08 15.36 -0.29
N PRO A 584 18.99 15.94 -1.09
CA PRO A 584 19.95 15.13 -1.84
C PRO A 584 20.89 14.44 -0.84
N GLN A 585 20.72 13.13 -0.64
CA GLN A 585 21.58 12.26 0.19
C GLN A 585 22.97 12.02 -0.43
N ALA A 586 23.81 13.04 -0.61
CA ALA A 586 25.17 12.81 -1.10
C ALA A 586 26.27 13.69 -0.49
N ASN A 587 26.01 14.93 -0.09
CA ASN A 587 27.09 15.88 0.21
C ASN A 587 27.22 16.21 1.71
N PRO A 588 28.44 16.41 2.25
CA PRO A 588 28.59 16.91 3.62
C PRO A 588 28.00 18.31 3.69
N CYS A 589 27.19 18.59 4.71
CA CYS A 589 26.57 19.90 4.96
C CYS A 589 26.93 20.39 6.36
N ARG A 590 26.99 21.71 6.54
CA ARG A 590 27.32 22.36 7.81
C ARG A 590 26.43 23.58 8.05
N ASN A 591 25.85 23.67 9.24
CA ASN A 591 25.16 24.88 9.68
C ASN A 591 26.13 26.04 9.95
N VAL A 592 25.79 27.23 9.47
CA VAL A 592 26.56 28.47 9.69
C VAL A 592 25.90 29.45 10.67
N VAL A 593 24.68 29.18 11.13
CA VAL A 593 23.99 30.00 12.13
C VAL A 593 24.55 29.72 13.53
N VAL A 594 24.86 30.78 14.28
CA VAL A 594 25.27 30.72 15.69
C VAL A 594 24.03 30.67 16.56
N ASN A 595 24.02 29.74 17.53
CA ASN A 595 22.93 29.54 18.49
C ASN A 595 21.56 29.35 17.79
N PRO A 596 21.43 28.32 16.92
CA PRO A 596 20.27 28.14 16.03
C PRO A 596 18.96 27.84 16.77
N GLY A 597 19.01 27.06 17.86
CA GLY A 597 17.87 26.73 18.72
C GLY A 597 17.84 27.51 20.04
N PHE A 598 18.61 28.60 20.17
CA PHE A 598 18.60 29.48 21.36
C PHE A 598 18.96 28.85 22.73
N GLU A 599 19.37 27.58 22.75
CA GLU A 599 19.65 26.76 23.95
C GLU A 599 20.79 27.26 24.84
N SER A 600 21.52 28.30 24.42
CA SER A 600 22.47 29.01 25.30
C SER A 600 21.79 29.82 26.42
N GLY A 601 20.45 29.95 26.40
CA GLY A 601 19.68 30.78 27.34
C GLY A 601 19.88 32.28 27.15
N THR A 602 20.50 32.69 26.03
CA THR A 602 20.71 34.09 25.64
C THR A 602 20.52 34.25 24.13
N LEU A 603 20.29 35.47 23.65
CA LEU A 603 20.30 35.79 22.20
C LEU A 603 21.73 35.93 21.65
N ALA A 604 22.71 35.20 22.20
CA ALA A 604 24.09 35.27 21.73
C ALA A 604 24.19 34.98 20.23
N GLY A 605 24.89 35.85 19.50
CA GLY A 605 25.00 35.79 18.04
C GLY A 605 23.84 36.45 17.27
N TRP A 606 22.78 36.86 17.95
CA TRP A 606 21.62 37.50 17.32
C TRP A 606 21.47 38.96 17.75
N GLU A 607 21.17 39.83 16.79
CA GLU A 607 20.81 41.22 17.04
C GLU A 607 19.29 41.35 17.04
N SER A 608 18.74 41.97 18.09
CA SER A 608 17.30 42.16 18.22
C SER A 608 16.93 43.59 18.56
N SER A 609 15.73 44.01 18.17
CA SER A 609 15.14 45.28 18.58
C SER A 609 13.62 45.14 18.78
N GLY A 610 13.08 45.94 19.70
CA GLY A 610 11.69 45.81 20.13
C GLY A 610 11.50 44.74 21.21
N LYS A 611 10.30 44.17 21.31
CA LYS A 611 9.97 43.18 22.34
C LYS A 611 10.23 41.75 21.87
N VAL A 612 11.50 41.46 21.62
CA VAL A 612 11.99 40.11 21.34
C VAL A 612 12.59 39.55 22.63
N ALA A 613 12.10 38.41 23.11
CA ALA A 613 12.56 37.76 24.32
C ALA A 613 12.78 36.26 24.10
N LEU A 614 13.56 35.64 24.97
CA LEU A 614 13.60 34.18 25.09
C LEU A 614 12.52 33.73 26.06
N TRP A 615 11.85 32.64 25.67
CA TRP A 615 10.87 31.96 26.49
C TRP A 615 11.44 30.65 27.03
N GLU A 616 11.33 30.43 28.34
CA GLU A 616 11.71 29.16 28.98
C GLU A 616 10.52 28.20 29.03
N SER A 617 10.63 27.07 28.36
CA SER A 617 9.62 26.02 28.34
C SER A 617 9.58 25.27 29.68
N THR A 618 8.63 25.59 30.56
CA THR A 618 8.44 24.93 31.88
C THR A 618 6.95 24.65 32.19
N PRO A 619 6.49 23.37 32.21
CA PRO A 619 7.18 22.14 31.78
C PRO A 619 7.37 22.07 30.25
N ALA A 620 8.25 21.17 29.78
CA ALA A 620 8.90 21.16 28.46
C ALA A 620 8.01 20.88 27.21
N ASN A 621 6.93 21.63 26.99
CA ASN A 621 6.00 21.42 25.87
C ASN A 621 5.66 22.70 25.08
N THR A 622 6.34 23.83 25.29
CA THR A 622 5.99 25.09 24.58
C THR A 622 6.91 25.44 23.42
N CYS A 623 8.19 25.09 23.48
CA CYS A 623 9.15 25.30 22.39
C CYS A 623 9.21 24.10 21.42
N ALA A 624 9.81 24.27 20.24
CA ALA A 624 9.81 23.25 19.20
C ALA A 624 10.60 22.01 19.66
N ASP A 625 10.26 20.80 19.19
CA ASP A 625 11.00 19.56 19.49
C ASP A 625 11.28 19.29 21.00
N ASN A 626 10.47 19.87 21.89
CA ASN A 626 10.64 19.85 23.35
C ASN A 626 11.96 20.49 23.83
N THR A 627 12.48 21.47 23.10
CA THR A 627 13.62 22.31 23.49
C THR A 627 13.28 23.20 24.70
N ARG A 628 14.33 23.73 25.36
CA ARG A 628 14.15 24.52 26.58
C ARG A 628 13.89 25.99 26.28
N TRP A 629 14.47 26.53 25.22
CA TRP A 629 14.45 27.94 24.90
C TRP A 629 14.03 28.17 23.46
N CYS A 630 13.08 29.08 23.26
CA CYS A 630 12.71 29.55 21.94
C CYS A 630 12.50 31.07 21.97
N VAL A 631 12.54 31.71 20.80
CA VAL A 631 12.26 33.14 20.69
C VAL A 631 10.76 33.37 20.71
N TRP A 632 10.36 34.39 21.46
CA TRP A 632 9.01 34.90 21.53
C TRP A 632 9.00 36.40 21.23
N MET A 633 8.20 36.78 20.23
CA MET A 633 7.88 38.15 19.87
C MET A 633 6.46 38.46 20.37
N GLU A 634 6.38 39.25 21.44
CA GLU A 634 5.14 39.47 22.22
C GLU A 634 4.03 40.15 21.38
N ARG A 635 2.76 40.00 21.76
CA ARG A 635 1.68 40.81 21.18
C ARG A 635 1.94 42.29 21.42
N SER A 636 1.75 43.13 20.41
CA SER A 636 1.96 44.57 20.54
C SER A 636 0.98 45.41 19.72
N TRP A 637 1.02 46.74 19.85
CA TRP A 637 0.18 47.64 19.05
C TRP A 637 1.01 48.72 18.38
N ASN A 638 0.94 48.75 17.05
CA ASN A 638 1.65 49.68 16.18
C ASN A 638 3.18 49.71 16.42
N LEU A 639 3.79 48.53 16.52
CA LEU A 639 5.22 48.36 16.79
C LEU A 639 5.84 47.29 15.87
N ASN A 640 7.13 47.46 15.59
CA ASN A 640 7.94 46.53 14.80
C ASN A 640 9.02 45.90 15.66
N PHE A 641 9.18 44.59 15.55
CA PHE A 641 10.23 43.82 16.20
C PHE A 641 11.11 43.18 15.16
N HIS A 642 12.40 43.13 15.45
CA HIS A 642 13.40 42.64 14.51
C HIS A 642 14.31 41.68 15.25
N LEU A 643 14.60 40.54 14.64
CA LEU A 643 15.65 39.61 15.05
C LEU A 643 16.46 39.26 13.81
N HIS A 644 17.78 39.42 13.85
CA HIS A 644 18.61 39.10 12.71
C HIS A 644 20.02 38.63 13.08
N GLN A 645 20.65 37.91 12.15
CA GLN A 645 22.04 37.48 12.25
C GLN A 645 22.72 37.61 10.88
N THR A 646 23.96 38.07 10.88
CA THR A 646 24.79 38.08 9.67
C THR A 646 25.53 36.74 9.54
N VAL A 647 25.36 36.04 8.42
CA VAL A 647 25.96 34.74 8.13
C VAL A 647 26.76 34.77 6.83
N THR A 648 27.87 34.01 6.79
CA THR A 648 28.70 33.86 5.59
C THR A 648 28.50 32.47 5.00
N LEU A 649 28.05 32.44 3.73
CA LEU A 649 27.68 31.22 3.02
C LEU A 649 28.87 30.70 2.21
N SER A 650 29.97 30.35 2.88
CA SER A 650 31.22 29.91 2.21
C SER A 650 31.53 28.45 2.48
N ALA A 651 32.25 27.81 1.54
CA ALA A 651 32.87 26.52 1.77
C ALA A 651 33.80 26.57 3.00
N TRP A 652 33.78 25.53 3.84
CA TRP A 652 34.71 25.37 4.97
C TRP A 652 35.98 24.62 4.57
N THR A 653 35.94 23.84 3.48
CA THR A 653 37.10 23.16 2.90
C THR A 653 37.81 24.11 1.92
N PRO A 654 39.10 24.40 2.11
CA PRO A 654 39.85 25.25 1.18
C PRO A 654 39.80 24.75 -0.27
N GLY A 655 39.22 25.56 -1.16
CA GLY A 655 39.09 25.25 -2.59
C GLY A 655 38.00 24.24 -2.95
N ALA A 656 37.03 23.96 -2.07
CA ALA A 656 35.80 23.26 -2.43
C ALA A 656 34.79 24.23 -3.06
N GLN A 657 33.96 23.72 -3.98
CA GLN A 657 32.81 24.44 -4.51
C GLN A 657 31.57 24.10 -3.68
N LEU A 658 30.73 25.10 -3.46
CA LEU A 658 29.44 24.89 -2.82
C LEU A 658 28.50 24.19 -3.81
N ASP A 659 27.84 23.16 -3.31
CA ASP A 659 26.82 22.42 -4.03
C ASP A 659 25.46 23.10 -3.88
N SER A 660 25.08 23.34 -2.63
CA SER A 660 23.77 23.88 -2.27
C SER A 660 23.84 24.60 -0.92
N VAL A 661 22.90 25.53 -0.70
CA VAL A 661 22.71 26.22 0.58
C VAL A 661 21.23 26.23 0.93
N TYR A 662 20.88 25.72 2.11
CA TYR A 662 19.50 25.60 2.57
C TYR A 662 19.30 26.37 3.86
N LEU A 663 18.24 27.18 3.92
CA LEU A 663 17.73 27.79 5.15
C LEU A 663 16.57 26.92 5.66
N THR A 664 16.61 26.51 6.91
CA THR A 664 15.47 25.90 7.61
C THR A 664 15.23 26.63 8.93
N TYR A 665 13.97 26.75 9.34
CA TYR A 665 13.61 27.27 10.66
C TYR A 665 12.25 26.78 11.08
N GLN A 666 12.00 26.79 12.38
CA GLN A 666 10.68 26.51 12.94
C GLN A 666 10.02 27.80 13.42
N TRP A 667 8.72 27.90 13.18
CA TRP A 667 7.94 29.04 13.61
C TRP A 667 6.59 28.63 14.20
N GLY A 668 6.05 29.51 15.05
CA GLY A 668 4.71 29.39 15.62
C GLY A 668 3.99 30.73 15.65
N ILE A 669 2.67 30.73 15.46
CA ILE A 669 1.84 31.94 15.51
C ILE A 669 0.70 31.72 16.47
N ASN A 670 0.51 32.65 17.41
CA ASN A 670 -0.59 32.62 18.36
C ASN A 670 -1.40 33.92 18.31
N THR A 671 -2.57 33.84 17.68
CA THR A 671 -3.51 34.95 17.52
C THR A 671 -4.75 34.77 18.40
N ALA A 672 -5.12 35.77 19.21
CA ALA A 672 -6.31 35.67 20.07
C ALA A 672 -7.64 35.69 19.28
N ALA A 673 -7.73 36.49 18.21
CA ALA A 673 -8.90 36.54 17.34
C ALA A 673 -8.48 36.88 15.89
N PRO A 674 -8.23 35.90 15.00
CA PRO A 674 -7.55 36.11 13.72
C PRO A 674 -8.21 37.12 12.78
N GLY A 675 -9.53 37.29 12.81
CA GLY A 675 -10.23 38.21 11.91
C GLY A 675 -10.06 37.85 10.43
N ALA A 676 -10.55 38.71 9.52
CA ALA A 676 -10.47 38.47 8.06
C ALA A 676 -9.23 39.12 7.39
N GLU A 677 -8.60 40.08 8.05
CA GLU A 677 -7.56 40.95 7.48
C GLU A 677 -6.15 40.62 8.04
N PRO A 678 -5.10 40.64 7.20
CA PRO A 678 -3.70 40.43 7.61
C PRO A 678 -3.11 41.71 8.24
N ARG A 679 -3.43 41.93 9.51
CA ARG A 679 -3.04 43.14 10.25
C ARG A 679 -1.69 43.01 10.95
N ASP A 680 -1.41 41.87 11.56
CA ASP A 680 -0.08 41.61 12.15
C ASP A 680 0.66 40.67 11.21
N THR A 681 1.88 41.03 10.79
CA THR A 681 2.67 40.26 9.83
C THR A 681 4.02 39.87 10.40
N PHE A 682 4.58 38.79 9.88
CA PHE A 682 5.92 38.31 10.21
C PHE A 682 6.65 37.97 8.92
N THR A 683 7.74 38.65 8.66
CA THR A 683 8.46 38.61 7.39
C THR A 683 9.86 38.08 7.60
N VAL A 684 10.21 37.03 6.87
CA VAL A 684 11.58 36.50 6.83
C VAL A 684 12.26 37.02 5.59
N THR A 685 13.39 37.73 5.73
CA THR A 685 14.11 38.34 4.61
C THR A 685 15.60 38.05 4.65
N LEU A 686 16.20 37.92 3.47
CA LEU A 686 17.64 37.98 3.27
C LEU A 686 17.99 39.38 2.79
N ARG A 687 18.98 40.00 3.45
CA ARG A 687 19.45 41.35 3.13
C ARG A 687 20.96 41.34 2.90
N SER A 688 21.45 42.30 2.13
CA SER A 688 22.89 42.52 2.00
C SER A 688 23.47 43.04 3.31
N THR A 689 24.79 43.03 3.45
CA THR A 689 25.47 43.65 4.61
C THR A 689 25.23 45.16 4.72
N ALA A 690 24.77 45.81 3.63
CA ALA A 690 24.33 47.20 3.61
C ALA A 690 22.83 47.38 3.95
N GLY A 691 22.12 46.30 4.32
CA GLY A 691 20.72 46.30 4.69
C GLY A 691 19.73 46.35 3.52
N GLN A 692 20.19 46.22 2.27
CA GLN A 692 19.30 46.17 1.10
C GLN A 692 18.60 44.82 1.02
N LEU A 693 17.29 44.81 0.77
CA LEU A 693 16.53 43.58 0.58
C LEU A 693 17.03 42.81 -0.65
N LEU A 694 17.49 41.57 -0.45
CA LEU A 694 17.91 40.66 -1.51
C LEU A 694 16.78 39.72 -1.88
N ARG A 695 16.13 39.10 -0.89
CA ARG A 695 15.02 38.16 -1.08
C ARG A 695 14.08 38.18 0.12
N THR A 696 12.77 38.11 -0.13
CA THR A 696 11.79 37.76 0.90
C THR A 696 11.58 36.26 0.87
N ILE A 697 11.79 35.60 2.00
CA ILE A 697 11.72 34.13 2.15
C ILE A 697 10.29 33.70 2.46
N GLU A 698 9.67 34.34 3.44
CA GLU A 698 8.31 34.01 3.90
C GLU A 698 7.63 35.28 4.42
N VAL A 699 6.31 35.40 4.23
CA VAL A 699 5.47 36.41 4.86
C VAL A 699 4.29 35.69 5.50
N LEU A 700 4.23 35.71 6.81
CA LEU A 700 3.16 35.16 7.62
C LEU A 700 2.30 36.28 8.19
N ASP A 701 1.08 35.96 8.61
CA ASP A 701 0.21 36.94 9.24
C ASP A 701 -0.68 36.33 10.33
N ASN A 702 -1.46 37.18 10.99
CA ASN A 702 -2.38 36.81 12.07
C ASN A 702 -3.45 35.77 11.70
N ARG A 703 -3.67 35.47 10.41
CA ARG A 703 -4.61 34.47 9.91
C ARG A 703 -3.95 33.11 9.66
N SER A 704 -2.62 33.03 9.74
CA SER A 704 -1.92 31.75 9.75
C SER A 704 -2.43 30.88 10.91
N PRO A 705 -2.56 29.56 10.73
CA PRO A 705 -3.19 28.68 11.71
C PRO A 705 -2.50 28.75 13.10
N PRO A 706 -3.26 28.62 14.21
CA PRO A 706 -2.75 28.66 15.59
C PRO A 706 -1.72 27.55 15.86
N PRO A 707 -0.93 27.62 16.94
CA PRO A 707 0.38 26.95 16.98
C PRO A 707 0.25 25.43 17.11
N ASN A 708 0.56 24.74 16.03
CA ASN A 708 1.45 23.57 16.02
C ASN A 708 2.73 24.06 15.35
N TRP A 709 3.90 23.93 15.99
CA TRP A 709 5.19 24.34 15.40
C TRP A 709 5.29 23.87 13.93
N LYS A 710 5.66 24.79 13.04
CA LYS A 710 5.80 24.55 11.61
C LYS A 710 7.25 24.68 11.21
N VAL A 711 7.72 23.74 10.41
CA VAL A 711 9.04 23.78 9.80
C VAL A 711 8.93 24.45 8.43
N PHE A 712 9.77 25.43 8.18
CA PHE A 712 9.96 26.05 6.86
C PHE A 712 11.36 25.72 6.33
N GLY A 713 11.48 25.57 5.01
CA GLY A 713 12.76 25.36 4.32
C GLY A 713 12.82 26.09 2.98
N ALA A 714 13.95 26.72 2.67
CA ALA A 714 14.21 27.36 1.39
C ALA A 714 15.63 27.05 0.89
N ASP A 715 15.72 26.70 -0.40
CA ASP A 715 16.98 26.76 -1.13
C ASP A 715 17.35 28.24 -1.36
N ILE A 716 18.53 28.62 -0.90
CA ILE A 716 19.10 29.97 -0.99
C ILE A 716 20.47 29.94 -1.68
N SER A 717 20.72 28.90 -2.50
CA SER A 717 21.99 28.66 -3.18
C SER A 717 22.40 29.80 -4.12
N GLU A 718 21.48 30.66 -4.56
CA GLU A 718 21.82 31.85 -5.34
C GLU A 718 22.71 32.85 -4.57
N PHE A 719 22.76 32.73 -3.25
CA PHE A 719 23.63 33.52 -2.37
C PHE A 719 24.91 32.78 -1.95
N ALA A 720 25.18 31.60 -2.52
CA ALA A 720 26.41 30.85 -2.26
C ALA A 720 27.66 31.73 -2.50
N GLY A 721 28.58 31.69 -1.55
CA GLY A 721 29.80 32.51 -1.52
C GLY A 721 29.62 33.92 -0.99
N GLN A 722 28.40 34.35 -0.62
CA GLN A 722 28.12 35.69 -0.14
C GLN A 722 27.99 35.76 1.40
N THR A 723 28.19 36.94 1.96
CA THR A 723 27.77 37.27 3.33
C THR A 723 26.44 38.01 3.27
N ILE A 724 25.44 37.48 3.99
CA ILE A 724 24.08 38.00 4.00
C ILE A 724 23.59 38.21 5.44
N GLN A 725 22.55 39.01 5.61
CA GLN A 725 21.81 39.15 6.86
C GLN A 725 20.49 38.39 6.75
N LEU A 726 20.26 37.44 7.66
CA LEU A 726 18.98 36.75 7.82
C LEU A 726 18.14 37.52 8.85
N HIS A 727 17.02 38.09 8.42
CA HIS A 727 16.12 38.92 9.22
C HIS A 727 14.77 38.24 9.42
N PHE A 728 14.26 38.35 10.64
CA PHE A 728 12.92 37.95 11.07
C PHE A 728 12.23 39.19 11.66
N ASP A 729 11.27 39.73 10.92
CA ASP A 729 10.67 41.04 11.17
C ASP A 729 9.17 40.87 11.49
N ALA A 730 8.76 41.16 12.73
CA ALA A 730 7.35 41.19 13.12
C ALA A 730 6.79 42.61 13.08
N HIS A 731 5.69 42.82 12.37
CA HIS A 731 4.90 44.05 12.38
C HIS A 731 3.58 43.79 13.11
N HIS A 732 3.30 44.58 14.15
CA HIS A 732 2.06 44.48 14.91
C HIS A 732 1.21 45.72 14.67
N ALA A 733 0.16 45.62 13.85
CA ALA A 733 -0.81 46.71 13.67
C ALA A 733 -1.90 46.69 14.75
N ILE A 734 -2.19 45.53 15.36
CA ILE A 734 -3.20 45.33 16.42
C ILE A 734 -2.65 44.46 17.57
N LEU A 735 -3.18 44.62 18.79
CA LEU A 735 -2.74 43.84 19.96
C LEU A 735 -3.33 42.43 19.97
N ASN A 736 -2.92 41.57 19.04
CA ASN A 736 -3.62 40.31 18.79
C ASN A 736 -2.72 39.09 18.57
N THR A 737 -1.59 39.24 17.87
CA THR A 737 -0.74 38.12 17.45
C THR A 737 0.65 38.18 18.06
N SER A 738 1.13 37.04 18.55
CA SER A 738 2.53 36.82 18.93
C SER A 738 3.18 35.81 17.99
N PHE A 739 4.45 36.02 17.67
CA PHE A 739 5.24 35.15 16.79
C PHE A 739 6.32 34.43 17.57
N TRP A 740 6.62 33.20 17.17
CA TRP A 740 7.57 32.30 17.83
C TRP A 740 8.55 31.78 16.79
N LEU A 741 9.82 31.61 17.19
CA LEU A 741 10.88 31.07 16.36
C LEU A 741 11.75 30.10 17.14
N ASP A 742 12.18 29.05 16.47
CA ASP A 742 13.11 28.07 17.00
C ASP A 742 13.89 27.36 15.87
N GLU A 743 14.96 26.63 16.22
CA GLU A 743 15.66 25.71 15.33
C GLU A 743 16.03 26.30 13.94
N ILE A 744 16.71 27.45 13.92
CA ILE A 744 17.09 28.18 12.69
C ILE A 744 18.45 27.71 12.17
N TYR A 745 18.46 26.98 11.06
CA TYR A 745 19.69 26.51 10.42
C TYR A 745 19.88 27.12 9.04
N VAL A 746 21.14 27.40 8.71
CA VAL A 746 21.56 27.64 7.32
C VAL A 746 22.64 26.62 7.00
N GLU A 747 22.26 25.56 6.31
CA GLU A 747 23.13 24.46 5.93
C GLU A 747 23.82 24.79 4.60
N VAL A 748 25.13 24.90 4.64
CA VAL A 748 25.99 25.03 3.46
C VAL A 748 26.51 23.64 3.13
N CYS A 749 26.34 23.18 1.90
CA CYS A 749 26.76 21.86 1.44
C CYS A 749 27.90 21.97 0.41
N GLU A 750 28.93 21.13 0.53
CA GLU A 750 30.08 21.10 -0.40
C GLU A 750 29.98 19.94 -1.37
N GLN A 751 30.40 20.15 -2.62
CA GLN A 751 30.53 19.05 -3.57
C GLN A 751 31.61 18.06 -3.09
N ARG A 752 31.31 16.75 -3.05
CA ARG A 752 32.37 15.74 -2.89
C ARG A 752 33.31 15.82 -4.09
N ARG A 753 34.62 15.85 -3.82
CA ARG A 753 35.65 15.68 -4.85
C ARG A 753 35.67 14.26 -5.39
#